data_AF-A0A3M6VPH8-F1
#
_entry.id   AF-A0A3M6VPH8-F1
#
_cell.length_a   1.000
_cell.length_b   1.000
_cell.length_c   1.000
_cell.angle_alpha   90.00
_cell.angle_beta   90.00
_cell.angle_gamma   90.00
#
_symmetry.space_group_name_H-M   'P 1'
#
loop_
_entity.id
_entity.type
_entity.pdbx_description
1 polymer ?
#
loop_
_entity_poly.entity_id
_entity_poly.type
_entity_poly.pdbx_seq_one_letter_code
_entity_poly.pdbx_strand_id
1 'polypeptide(L)'
;MLSGETANGDYATEAVTMMSKICVQAEGAIHYNELYQALRSAVLEVNGPMQTDEAVASSAVKTAIDIDAKMLVVLTETGNTPRLVAKYRPQMPVLVLTALDQTACQTEGFVKGVVSRCVGSMIGTDSVLYRATETGKELGWLKTGDAVVAVHGIQEAKSGSTNLLKRNFSLDLIMSGAIGLSQQGVELESIMRSIENVERKTKIFCTLGPACWSQEGIGELIDAGMNVARFNFSHGDHVSHAATLNRLRGALASRPHKNVAVMLDTKGPEIRTGFLANKDKITIQKDAILELTTDYEFLGDETKIACSYPELPQSVQVGGLVLVADGSLVLTVLEIKDDSIITRVNNTATLGERKNMNLPGCKVMLPTLTEKDEDDLINFGLMHGVDYIAASFVRTGQDIDNIRKVLGPRGRGIKIIAKIESQEGLENFDEILAKTDGIMVARGDLGMEIPPEKVFLAQKMMIRKANIAGKPVVTATQMLESMIKAPRPTRAECTDVANAVLDGTDAVMLSGETANGDYATEAVTMMSKICVQAEGAIHYDDVYQSLRNAVLDTYGPMPTQEAIASSAVKTAIDIKAKMIVVLTESGNTARLVSKFRPSMPVLVLTAMSGSARQAEGFYKGVRARCMGSMIGTDSILYRATDLGKQYGWVKSGDNVVALHGMVEARSGSTNMLKVLTVE
;
A
#
# COMPACT_ATOMS: atom_id res chain seq x y z
N MET A 1 17.40 38.98 -27.43
CA MET A 1 17.89 40.27 -26.89
C MET A 1 17.39 41.36 -27.82
N LEU A 2 16.83 42.43 -27.26
CA LEU A 2 16.57 43.66 -28.00
C LEU A 2 17.82 44.53 -27.85
N SER A 3 18.40 44.96 -28.96
CA SER A 3 19.69 45.65 -29.00
C SER A 3 19.51 47.04 -29.58
N GLY A 4 19.46 47.16 -30.91
CA GLY A 4 19.17 48.42 -31.59
C GLY A 4 17.79 48.98 -31.24
N GLU A 5 16.81 48.09 -31.00
CA GLU A 5 15.42 48.45 -30.72
C GLU A 5 15.26 49.19 -29.38
N THR A 6 16.05 48.84 -28.37
CA THR A 6 16.02 49.49 -27.05
C THR A 6 17.12 50.53 -26.86
N ALA A 7 18.25 50.40 -27.56
CA ALA A 7 19.37 51.33 -27.44
C ALA A 7 19.16 52.62 -28.24
N ASN A 8 18.58 52.54 -29.45
CA ASN A 8 18.47 53.65 -30.40
C ASN A 8 17.10 53.72 -31.13
N GLY A 9 16.11 52.93 -30.71
CA GLY A 9 14.83 52.83 -31.41
C GLY A 9 13.79 53.87 -30.97
N ASP A 10 13.00 54.36 -31.93
CA ASP A 10 11.91 55.32 -31.68
C ASP A 10 10.73 54.73 -30.88
N TYR A 11 10.65 53.39 -30.77
CA TYR A 11 9.54 52.64 -30.16
C TYR A 11 10.04 51.56 -29.18
N ALA A 12 10.97 51.91 -28.30
CA ALA A 12 11.61 50.97 -27.39
C ALA A 12 10.61 50.23 -26.47
N THR A 13 9.57 50.93 -25.98
CA THR A 13 8.55 50.36 -25.09
C THR A 13 7.65 49.35 -25.81
N GLU A 14 7.23 49.66 -27.03
CA GLU A 14 6.42 48.79 -27.89
C GLU A 14 7.21 47.54 -28.28
N ALA A 15 8.50 47.69 -28.60
CA ALA A 15 9.38 46.58 -28.92
C ALA A 15 9.50 45.59 -27.74
N VAL A 16 9.72 46.10 -26.52
CA VAL A 16 9.74 45.28 -25.29
C VAL A 16 8.39 44.59 -25.07
N THR A 17 7.28 45.33 -25.23
CA THR A 17 5.92 44.80 -25.03
C THR A 17 5.60 43.71 -26.05
N MET A 18 5.96 43.90 -27.31
CA MET A 18 5.76 42.91 -28.36
C MET A 18 6.59 41.65 -28.11
N MET A 19 7.87 41.82 -27.76
CA MET A 19 8.74 40.69 -27.41
C MET A 19 8.19 39.90 -26.22
N SER A 20 7.67 40.59 -25.20
CA SER A 20 7.00 39.95 -24.06
C SER A 20 5.80 39.10 -24.50
N LYS A 21 4.91 39.64 -25.36
CA LYS A 21 3.75 38.89 -25.90
C LYS A 21 4.17 37.66 -26.70
N ILE A 22 5.21 37.78 -27.53
CA ILE A 22 5.75 36.65 -28.31
C ILE A 22 6.25 35.55 -27.37
N CYS A 23 7.03 35.90 -26.34
CA CYS A 23 7.52 34.94 -25.36
C CYS A 23 6.37 34.21 -24.65
N VAL A 24 5.34 34.94 -24.21
CA VAL A 24 4.16 34.35 -23.54
C VAL A 24 3.43 33.36 -24.46
N GLN A 25 3.23 33.71 -25.73
CA GLN A 25 2.60 32.79 -26.69
C GLN A 25 3.44 31.54 -26.96
N ALA A 26 4.76 31.70 -27.09
CA ALA A 26 5.67 30.58 -27.31
C ALA A 26 5.69 29.61 -26.11
N GLU A 27 5.65 30.14 -24.89
CA GLU A 27 5.61 29.33 -23.67
C GLU A 27 4.29 28.57 -23.49
N GLY A 28 3.18 29.13 -23.97
CA GLY A 28 1.86 28.47 -23.93
C GLY A 28 1.77 27.16 -24.74
N ALA A 29 2.70 26.90 -25.66
CA ALA A 29 2.75 25.67 -26.45
C ALA A 29 3.56 24.53 -25.80
N ILE A 30 4.16 24.76 -24.63
CA ILE A 30 5.06 23.79 -23.98
C ILE A 30 4.27 22.78 -23.14
N HIS A 31 4.49 21.49 -23.40
CA HIS A 31 4.03 20.39 -22.53
C HIS A 31 5.00 20.21 -21.34
N TYR A 32 4.81 21.03 -20.29
CA TYR A 32 5.76 21.14 -19.17
C TYR A 32 6.02 19.83 -18.42
N ASN A 33 5.04 18.94 -18.26
CA ASN A 33 5.26 17.65 -17.59
C ASN A 33 6.16 16.71 -18.42
N GLU A 34 5.97 16.67 -19.75
CA GLU A 34 6.84 15.89 -20.64
C GLU A 34 8.25 16.47 -20.67
N LEU A 35 8.36 17.80 -20.73
CA LEU A 35 9.64 18.50 -20.67
C LEU A 35 10.38 18.23 -19.36
N TYR A 36 9.69 18.26 -18.22
CA TYR A 36 10.25 17.89 -16.92
C TYR A 36 10.84 16.48 -16.94
N GLN A 37 10.06 15.50 -17.42
CA GLN A 37 10.51 14.11 -17.47
C GLN A 37 11.72 13.95 -18.39
N ALA A 38 11.70 14.55 -19.57
CA ALA A 38 12.81 14.49 -20.52
C ALA A 38 14.11 15.09 -19.96
N LEU A 39 14.02 16.29 -19.36
CA LEU A 39 15.18 16.95 -18.74
C LEU A 39 15.73 16.13 -17.59
N ARG A 40 14.85 15.56 -16.76
CA ARG A 40 15.24 14.74 -15.62
C ARG A 40 15.94 13.45 -16.06
N SER A 41 15.38 12.74 -17.03
CA SER A 41 16.00 11.53 -17.57
C SER A 41 17.39 11.83 -18.12
N ALA A 42 17.53 12.91 -18.88
CA ALA A 42 18.83 13.35 -19.39
C ALA A 42 19.85 13.67 -18.26
N VAL A 43 19.42 14.28 -17.15
CA VAL A 43 20.31 14.52 -16.01
C VAL A 43 20.79 13.21 -15.39
N LEU A 44 19.90 12.25 -15.16
CA LEU A 44 20.29 10.96 -14.60
C LEU A 44 21.19 10.15 -15.53
N GLU A 45 20.93 10.19 -16.83
CA GLU A 45 21.75 9.51 -17.85
C GLU A 45 23.17 10.08 -17.90
N VAL A 46 23.31 11.40 -17.83
CA VAL A 46 24.62 12.07 -17.96
C VAL A 46 25.40 12.10 -16.64
N ASN A 47 24.73 12.39 -15.54
CA ASN A 47 25.38 12.65 -14.24
C ASN A 47 25.27 11.49 -13.26
N GLY A 48 24.41 10.50 -13.51
CA GLY A 48 24.08 9.47 -12.53
C GLY A 48 23.19 10.01 -11.38
N PRO A 49 23.37 9.52 -10.14
CA PRO A 49 22.59 9.97 -8.98
C PRO A 49 22.72 11.47 -8.74
N MET A 50 21.62 12.12 -8.34
CA MET A 50 21.60 13.55 -8.10
C MET A 50 22.28 13.92 -6.77
N GLN A 51 22.87 15.11 -6.71
CA GLN A 51 23.21 15.74 -5.44
C GLN A 51 21.95 16.17 -4.69
N THR A 52 22.05 16.35 -3.37
CA THR A 52 20.92 16.61 -2.49
C THR A 52 20.12 17.86 -2.89
N ASP A 53 20.82 18.96 -3.19
CA ASP A 53 20.22 20.23 -3.60
C ASP A 53 19.48 20.13 -4.95
N GLU A 54 20.06 19.42 -5.91
CA GLU A 54 19.44 19.16 -7.21
C GLU A 54 18.23 18.25 -7.10
N ALA A 55 18.30 17.18 -6.30
CA ALA A 55 17.18 16.28 -6.07
C ALA A 55 16.01 16.98 -5.38
N VAL A 56 16.28 17.80 -4.36
CA VAL A 56 15.26 18.62 -3.70
C VAL A 56 14.61 19.59 -4.68
N ALA A 57 15.40 20.26 -5.52
CA ALA A 57 14.89 21.17 -6.54
C ALA A 57 14.02 20.45 -7.59
N SER A 58 14.49 19.31 -8.12
CA SER A 58 13.72 18.48 -9.07
C SER A 58 12.42 18.01 -8.46
N SER A 59 12.47 17.47 -7.24
CA SER A 59 11.28 17.00 -6.51
C SER A 59 10.31 18.13 -6.22
N ALA A 60 10.78 19.34 -5.89
CA ALA A 60 9.90 20.48 -5.67
C ALA A 60 9.14 20.89 -6.93
N VAL A 61 9.82 20.96 -8.09
CA VAL A 61 9.14 21.19 -9.38
C VAL A 61 8.14 20.07 -9.65
N LYS A 62 8.49 18.82 -9.31
CA LYS A 62 7.60 17.69 -9.49
C LYS A 62 6.36 17.77 -8.60
N THR A 63 6.53 18.02 -7.31
CA THR A 63 5.43 18.23 -6.37
C THR A 63 4.52 19.34 -6.86
N ALA A 64 5.09 20.44 -7.36
CA ALA A 64 4.33 21.58 -7.85
C ALA A 64 3.45 21.22 -9.07
N ILE A 65 3.96 20.39 -9.99
CA ILE A 65 3.17 19.85 -11.10
C ILE A 65 2.07 18.91 -10.59
N ASP A 66 2.42 17.99 -9.68
CA ASP A 66 1.53 16.92 -9.24
C ASP A 66 0.31 17.41 -8.43
N ILE A 67 0.42 18.58 -7.78
CA ILE A 67 -0.67 19.23 -7.03
C ILE A 67 -1.28 20.45 -7.75
N ASP A 68 -0.88 20.72 -9.00
CA ASP A 68 -1.26 21.94 -9.75
C ASP A 68 -1.02 23.24 -8.94
N ALA A 69 0.17 23.35 -8.34
CA ALA A 69 0.56 24.52 -7.56
C ALA A 69 0.62 25.78 -8.44
N LYS A 70 0.11 26.90 -7.92
CA LYS A 70 0.07 28.19 -8.65
C LYS A 70 1.35 28.98 -8.53
N MET A 71 2.23 28.62 -7.59
CA MET A 71 3.51 29.28 -7.38
C MET A 71 4.51 28.33 -6.71
N LEU A 72 5.79 28.48 -7.08
CA LEU A 72 6.91 27.85 -6.39
C LEU A 72 7.76 28.94 -5.73
N VAL A 73 8.05 28.79 -4.44
CA VAL A 73 8.86 29.74 -3.66
C VAL A 73 10.24 29.16 -3.43
N VAL A 74 11.28 29.94 -3.68
CA VAL A 74 12.66 29.54 -3.38
C VAL A 74 13.30 30.57 -2.46
N LEU A 75 13.81 30.07 -1.35
CA LEU A 75 14.57 30.87 -0.39
C LEU A 75 16.05 30.65 -0.60
N THR A 76 16.79 31.73 -0.80
CA THR A 76 18.21 31.61 -1.13
C THR A 76 19.02 32.82 -0.69
N GLU A 77 20.26 32.59 -0.29
CA GLU A 77 21.26 33.66 -0.12
C GLU A 77 22.20 33.73 -1.34
N THR A 78 22.45 32.61 -2.00
CA THR A 78 23.46 32.49 -3.07
C THR A 78 22.88 32.54 -4.48
N GLY A 79 21.58 32.28 -4.66
CA GLY A 79 20.95 32.19 -5.98
C GLY A 79 21.14 30.85 -6.70
N ASN A 80 21.76 29.85 -6.05
CA ASN A 80 21.97 28.52 -6.65
C ASN A 80 20.66 27.72 -6.76
N THR A 81 19.87 27.64 -5.68
CA THR A 81 18.61 26.87 -5.67
C THR A 81 17.63 27.31 -6.76
N PRO A 82 17.40 28.62 -7.02
CA PRO A 82 16.56 29.04 -8.14
C PRO A 82 17.05 28.56 -9.51
N ARG A 83 18.38 28.47 -9.71
CA ARG A 83 18.96 27.94 -10.96
C ARG A 83 18.65 26.45 -11.12
N LEU A 84 18.79 25.69 -10.04
CA LEU A 84 18.46 24.26 -10.03
C LEU A 84 16.96 24.04 -10.27
N VAL A 85 16.09 24.82 -9.64
CA VAL A 85 14.64 24.76 -9.89
C VAL A 85 14.32 25.10 -11.35
N ALA A 86 14.85 26.20 -11.87
CA ALA A 86 14.60 26.64 -13.25
C ALA A 86 15.17 25.69 -14.31
N LYS A 87 16.18 24.86 -13.96
CA LYS A 87 16.70 23.78 -14.81
C LYS A 87 15.60 22.82 -15.23
N TYR A 88 14.68 22.51 -14.32
CA TYR A 88 13.58 21.55 -14.53
C TYR A 88 12.30 22.16 -15.11
N ARG A 89 12.36 23.44 -15.51
CA ARG A 89 11.29 24.14 -16.24
C ARG A 89 9.92 24.01 -15.54
N PRO A 90 9.74 24.61 -14.35
CA PRO A 90 8.43 24.66 -13.72
C PRO A 90 7.41 25.36 -14.62
N GLN A 91 6.17 24.88 -14.60
CA GLN A 91 5.05 25.48 -15.34
C GLN A 91 4.53 26.76 -14.65
N MET A 92 4.66 26.84 -13.33
CA MET A 92 4.25 27.97 -12.51
C MET A 92 5.39 28.98 -12.32
N PRO A 93 5.08 30.25 -12.04
CA PRO A 93 6.09 31.24 -11.71
C PRO A 93 6.88 30.85 -10.44
N VAL A 94 8.17 31.19 -10.44
CA VAL A 94 9.07 30.96 -9.31
C VAL A 94 9.35 32.28 -8.58
N LEU A 95 8.86 32.41 -7.35
CA LEU A 95 9.17 33.55 -6.47
C LEU A 95 10.45 33.27 -5.68
N VAL A 96 11.48 34.07 -5.89
CA VAL A 96 12.73 34.01 -5.13
C VAL A 96 12.72 35.06 -4.03
N LEU A 97 12.91 34.62 -2.79
CA LEU A 97 13.07 35.49 -1.63
C LEU A 97 14.51 35.40 -1.12
N THR A 98 15.14 36.56 -0.94
CA THR A 98 16.53 36.66 -0.48
C THR A 98 16.74 37.91 0.37
N ALA A 99 17.69 37.90 1.30
CA ALA A 99 18.08 39.09 2.06
C ALA A 99 19.10 39.98 1.33
N LEU A 100 19.61 39.53 0.18
CA LEU A 100 20.67 40.19 -0.57
C LEU A 100 20.14 40.74 -1.89
N ASP A 101 20.15 42.06 -2.04
CA ASP A 101 19.70 42.77 -3.25
C ASP A 101 20.46 42.32 -4.51
N GLN A 102 21.77 42.09 -4.37
CA GLN A 102 22.60 41.56 -5.45
C GLN A 102 22.11 40.18 -5.93
N THR A 103 21.78 39.27 -5.01
CA THR A 103 21.26 37.94 -5.34
C THR A 103 19.89 38.05 -6.01
N ALA A 104 19.03 38.98 -5.58
CA ALA A 104 17.73 39.22 -6.20
C ALA A 104 17.90 39.66 -7.66
N CYS A 105 18.74 40.66 -7.92
CA CYS A 105 19.02 41.16 -9.26
C CYS A 105 19.62 40.06 -10.17
N GLN A 106 20.57 39.28 -9.66
CA GLN A 106 21.22 38.21 -10.43
C GLN A 106 20.25 37.09 -10.80
N THR A 107 19.34 36.74 -9.90
CA THR A 107 18.38 35.65 -10.14
C THR A 107 17.28 36.10 -11.09
N GLU A 108 16.71 37.29 -10.92
CA GLU A 108 15.64 37.82 -11.79
C GLU A 108 16.12 38.11 -13.22
N GLY A 109 17.36 38.62 -13.37
CA GLY A 109 17.90 38.95 -14.69
C GLY A 109 18.41 37.77 -15.51
N PHE A 110 18.77 36.65 -14.88
CA PHE A 110 19.47 35.55 -15.54
C PHE A 110 18.76 34.19 -15.47
N VAL A 111 17.86 33.99 -14.51
CA VAL A 111 17.20 32.70 -14.29
C VAL A 111 15.81 32.71 -14.90
N LYS A 112 15.58 31.81 -15.87
CA LYS A 112 14.30 31.72 -16.58
C LYS A 112 13.14 31.43 -15.60
N GLY A 113 12.05 32.17 -15.72
CA GLY A 113 10.79 31.93 -15.01
C GLY A 113 10.79 32.38 -13.54
N VAL A 114 11.82 33.15 -13.13
CA VAL A 114 12.00 33.65 -11.77
C VAL A 114 11.61 35.12 -11.66
N VAL A 115 10.95 35.48 -10.56
CA VAL A 115 10.81 36.86 -10.08
C VAL A 115 11.38 36.91 -8.68
N SER A 116 12.21 37.92 -8.38
CA SER A 116 12.94 37.98 -7.12
C SER A 116 12.50 39.15 -6.26
N ARG A 117 12.51 38.99 -4.93
CA ARG A 117 12.26 40.07 -3.98
C ARG A 117 13.28 40.04 -2.86
N CYS A 118 13.89 41.21 -2.63
CA CYS A 118 14.78 41.41 -1.49
C CYS A 118 13.95 41.63 -0.21
N VAL A 119 14.10 40.74 0.77
CA VAL A 119 13.37 40.76 2.05
C VAL A 119 14.36 40.79 3.21
N GLY A 120 14.27 41.79 4.09
CA GLY A 120 15.37 42.09 5.04
C GLY A 120 15.78 40.99 6.03
N SER A 121 14.84 40.21 6.58
CA SER A 121 15.14 39.11 7.52
C SER A 121 14.28 37.89 7.20
N MET A 122 14.93 36.72 7.10
CA MET A 122 14.32 35.43 6.76
C MET A 122 14.37 34.46 7.95
N ILE A 123 13.98 34.92 9.15
CA ILE A 123 13.96 34.08 10.35
C ILE A 123 12.61 33.35 10.46
N GLY A 124 12.67 32.01 10.52
CA GLY A 124 11.54 31.13 10.77
C GLY A 124 10.72 30.78 9.53
N THR A 125 10.47 29.49 9.31
CA THR A 125 9.74 28.96 8.14
C THR A 125 8.36 29.61 7.95
N ASP A 126 7.61 29.82 9.03
CA ASP A 126 6.24 30.35 9.01
C ASP A 126 6.19 31.82 8.55
N SER A 127 7.09 32.65 9.09
CA SER A 127 7.25 34.06 8.72
C SER A 127 7.55 34.21 7.24
N VAL A 128 8.40 33.32 6.74
CA VAL A 128 8.86 33.33 5.36
C VAL A 128 7.76 32.86 4.40
N LEU A 129 7.06 31.78 4.74
CA LEU A 129 5.91 31.30 3.96
C LEU A 129 4.81 32.37 3.90
N TYR A 130 4.50 33.01 5.03
CA TYR A 130 3.54 34.11 5.07
C TYR A 130 3.93 35.25 4.10
N ARG A 131 5.18 35.73 4.18
CA ARG A 131 5.69 36.77 3.27
C ARG A 131 5.62 36.36 1.80
N ALA A 132 5.96 35.11 1.49
CA ALA A 132 5.88 34.60 0.13
C ALA A 132 4.43 34.59 -0.39
N THR A 133 3.48 34.17 0.45
CA THR A 133 2.06 34.16 0.07
C THR A 133 1.48 35.56 -0.12
N GLU A 134 1.85 36.53 0.73
CA GLU A 134 1.42 37.92 0.56
C GLU A 134 2.00 38.53 -0.72
N THR A 135 3.30 38.31 -0.98
CA THR A 135 3.94 38.75 -2.23
C THR A 135 3.26 38.12 -3.45
N GLY A 136 2.92 36.84 -3.40
CA GLY A 136 2.21 36.17 -4.49
C GLY A 136 0.80 36.73 -4.73
N LYS A 137 0.10 37.20 -3.69
CA LYS A 137 -1.20 37.89 -3.81
C LYS A 137 -1.03 39.29 -4.42
N GLU A 138 -0.03 40.05 -3.99
CA GLU A 138 0.29 41.37 -4.53
C GLU A 138 0.61 41.30 -6.04
N LEU A 139 1.30 40.25 -6.47
CA LEU A 139 1.60 39.98 -7.87
C LEU A 139 0.40 39.43 -8.67
N GLY A 140 -0.72 39.16 -8.01
CA GLY A 140 -1.93 38.60 -8.63
C GLY A 140 -1.81 37.12 -9.02
N TRP A 141 -0.81 36.39 -8.50
CA TRP A 141 -0.58 34.98 -8.80
C TRP A 141 -1.37 34.03 -7.92
N LEU A 142 -1.72 34.46 -6.71
CA LEU A 142 -2.39 33.64 -5.71
C LEU A 142 -3.77 34.16 -5.33
N LYS A 143 -4.66 33.21 -5.08
CA LYS A 143 -5.95 33.37 -4.40
C LYS A 143 -5.98 32.48 -3.16
N THR A 144 -6.89 32.79 -2.24
CA THR A 144 -7.11 31.95 -1.06
C THR A 144 -7.51 30.54 -1.48
N GLY A 145 -6.76 29.53 -1.00
CA GLY A 145 -6.96 28.11 -1.32
C GLY A 145 -5.99 27.56 -2.35
N ASP A 146 -5.20 28.39 -3.03
CA ASP A 146 -4.21 27.93 -4.00
C ASP A 146 -3.04 27.21 -3.32
N ALA A 147 -2.56 26.15 -3.97
CA ALA A 147 -1.39 25.39 -3.51
C ALA A 147 -0.09 26.11 -3.88
N VAL A 148 0.86 26.13 -2.94
CA VAL A 148 2.20 26.69 -3.10
C VAL A 148 3.22 25.66 -2.65
N VAL A 149 4.30 25.49 -3.42
CA VAL A 149 5.45 24.66 -3.02
C VAL A 149 6.59 25.58 -2.64
N ALA A 150 7.22 25.37 -1.49
CA ALA A 150 8.36 26.16 -1.04
C ALA A 150 9.61 25.28 -0.88
N VAL A 151 10.75 25.80 -1.33
CA VAL A 151 12.07 25.19 -1.19
C VAL A 151 12.93 26.09 -0.32
N HIS A 152 13.45 25.53 0.76
CA HIS A 152 14.36 26.21 1.67
C HIS A 152 15.62 25.39 1.87
N GLY A 153 16.78 25.99 1.61
CA GLY A 153 18.08 25.38 1.95
C GLY A 153 18.40 25.62 3.42
N ILE A 154 18.77 24.57 4.15
CA ILE A 154 19.40 24.72 5.47
C ILE A 154 20.79 25.31 5.22
N GLN A 155 21.13 26.41 5.90
CA GLN A 155 22.46 27.02 5.82
C GLN A 155 23.53 25.99 6.19
N GLU A 156 24.24 25.47 5.19
CA GLU A 156 25.59 24.97 5.37
C GLU A 156 26.56 25.98 4.79
N ALA A 157 27.19 26.73 5.68
CA ALA A 157 28.34 27.56 5.37
C ALA A 157 29.55 26.68 5.00
N LYS A 158 29.58 26.12 3.79
CA LYS A 158 30.84 25.67 3.16
C LYS A 158 30.83 25.98 1.67
N SER A 159 31.55 27.05 1.32
CA SER A 159 31.97 27.36 -0.04
C SER A 159 32.94 26.29 -0.54
N GLY A 160 32.65 25.72 -1.71
CA GLY A 160 33.64 25.14 -2.62
C GLY A 160 33.94 23.65 -2.44
N SER A 161 33.36 22.82 -3.30
CA SER A 161 34.03 21.61 -3.81
C SER A 161 33.56 21.33 -5.25
N THR A 162 34.35 21.82 -6.21
CA THR A 162 34.30 21.32 -7.59
C THR A 162 34.96 19.96 -7.59
N ASN A 163 34.24 18.90 -7.95
CA ASN A 163 34.86 17.65 -8.38
C ASN A 163 34.20 17.18 -9.68
N LEU A 164 34.93 17.42 -10.76
CA LEU A 164 34.74 16.85 -12.10
C LEU A 164 35.16 15.39 -12.04
N LEU A 165 34.26 14.46 -12.37
CA LEU A 165 34.59 13.06 -12.65
C LEU A 165 33.99 12.68 -14.00
N LYS A 166 34.84 12.67 -15.04
CA LYS A 166 34.56 12.04 -16.34
C LYS A 166 34.54 10.52 -16.14
N ARG A 167 33.47 9.86 -16.56
CA ARG A 167 33.46 8.42 -16.83
C ARG A 167 32.80 8.15 -18.18
N ASN A 168 33.47 7.36 -19.01
CA ASN A 168 32.97 6.90 -20.29
C ASN A 168 31.84 5.89 -20.06
N PHE A 169 30.69 6.10 -20.70
CA PHE A 169 29.71 5.06 -20.91
C PHE A 169 29.67 4.70 -22.40
N SER A 170 29.83 3.41 -22.69
CA SER A 170 29.43 2.81 -23.95
C SER A 170 27.91 2.87 -24.04
N LEU A 171 27.40 3.46 -25.13
CA LEU A 171 25.99 3.43 -25.47
C LEU A 171 25.56 1.98 -25.69
N ASP A 172 24.50 1.57 -25.00
CA ASP A 172 23.50 0.70 -25.61
C ASP A 172 22.13 1.34 -25.45
N LEU A 173 21.55 1.64 -26.61
CA LEU A 173 20.28 2.28 -26.85
C LEU A 173 19.20 1.20 -26.90
N ILE A 174 18.24 1.17 -25.97
CA ILE A 174 16.96 0.49 -26.24
C ILE A 174 15.79 1.31 -25.65
N MET A 175 15.08 2.01 -26.54
CA MET A 175 13.64 2.20 -26.42
C MET A 175 12.95 0.84 -26.64
N SER A 176 12.01 0.45 -25.78
CA SER A 176 10.69 -0.08 -26.17
C SER A 176 10.00 -0.77 -25.00
N GLY A 177 8.71 -0.49 -24.83
CA GLY A 177 7.84 -1.35 -24.04
C GLY A 177 7.72 -2.74 -24.69
N ALA A 178 7.97 -3.77 -23.91
CA ALA A 178 7.45 -5.13 -24.10
C ALA A 178 7.76 -5.98 -22.86
N ILE A 179 6.80 -6.85 -22.57
CA ILE A 179 6.79 -7.94 -21.60
C ILE A 179 8.18 -8.60 -21.46
N GLY A 180 8.77 -8.59 -20.25
CA GLY A 180 9.90 -9.44 -19.86
C GLY A 180 11.27 -8.79 -19.64
N LEU A 181 11.51 -7.55 -20.08
CA LEU A 181 12.81 -6.87 -19.91
C LEU A 181 12.95 -6.06 -18.59
N SER A 182 11.91 -6.03 -17.75
CA SER A 182 11.90 -5.29 -16.47
C SER A 182 12.61 -6.02 -15.31
N GLN A 183 13.29 -7.14 -15.58
CA GLN A 183 14.06 -7.90 -14.59
C GLN A 183 15.55 -7.55 -14.64
N GLN A 184 15.88 -6.26 -14.60
CA GLN A 184 17.25 -5.85 -14.26
C GLN A 184 17.53 -6.32 -12.81
N GLY A 185 18.35 -7.36 -12.65
CA GLY A 185 18.72 -7.91 -11.34
C GLY A 185 18.50 -9.41 -11.14
N VAL A 186 17.99 -10.16 -12.15
CA VAL A 186 17.95 -11.63 -12.10
C VAL A 186 19.18 -12.18 -12.84
N GLU A 187 20.28 -12.30 -12.10
CA GLU A 187 21.56 -12.79 -12.61
C GLU A 187 22.03 -14.02 -11.82
N LEU A 188 23.06 -14.72 -12.32
CA LEU A 188 23.63 -15.86 -11.59
C LEU A 188 24.05 -15.46 -10.17
N GLU A 189 24.57 -14.24 -10.00
CA GLU A 189 24.94 -13.72 -8.68
C GLU A 189 23.72 -13.58 -7.74
N SER A 190 22.59 -13.07 -8.23
CA SER A 190 21.38 -12.93 -7.40
C SER A 190 20.79 -14.29 -6.99
N ILE A 191 20.91 -15.30 -7.85
CA ILE A 191 20.48 -16.68 -7.56
C ILE A 191 21.39 -17.33 -6.50
N MET A 192 22.70 -17.08 -6.59
CA MET A 192 23.70 -17.70 -5.71
C MET A 192 23.91 -16.94 -4.39
N ARG A 193 23.42 -15.70 -4.29
CA ARG A 193 23.61 -14.83 -3.12
C ARG A 193 22.89 -15.37 -1.88
N SER A 194 23.59 -15.35 -0.75
CA SER A 194 22.97 -15.59 0.56
C SER A 194 22.01 -14.45 0.92
N ILE A 195 20.83 -14.83 1.40
CA ILE A 195 19.80 -13.91 1.92
C ILE A 195 19.90 -13.72 3.44
N GLU A 196 20.97 -14.21 4.08
CA GLU A 196 21.21 -13.96 5.50
C GLU A 196 21.30 -12.45 5.78
N ASN A 197 20.62 -12.00 6.82
CA ASN A 197 20.51 -10.59 7.24
C ASN A 197 19.83 -9.65 6.23
N VAL A 198 19.22 -10.17 5.16
CA VAL A 198 18.37 -9.36 4.29
C VAL A 198 17.00 -9.18 4.94
N GLU A 199 16.59 -7.93 5.08
CA GLU A 199 15.31 -7.62 5.69
C GLU A 199 14.16 -7.70 4.68
N ARG A 200 13.15 -8.50 5.03
CA ARG A 200 11.92 -8.68 4.25
C ARG A 200 11.01 -7.45 4.32
N LYS A 201 10.43 -7.07 3.17
CA LYS A 201 9.49 -5.94 3.04
C LYS A 201 8.03 -6.36 3.08
N THR A 202 7.65 -7.42 2.36
CA THR A 202 6.31 -8.01 2.36
C THR A 202 5.93 -8.36 3.79
N LYS A 203 4.64 -8.48 4.13
CA LYS A 203 4.18 -8.87 5.48
C LYS A 203 3.66 -10.30 5.49
N ILE A 204 3.75 -10.99 6.63
CA ILE A 204 3.23 -12.35 6.80
C ILE A 204 2.12 -12.34 7.86
N PHE A 205 0.96 -12.80 7.45
CA PHE A 205 -0.19 -13.01 8.32
C PHE A 205 -0.23 -14.49 8.68
N CYS A 206 -0.25 -14.82 9.98
CA CYS A 206 -0.31 -16.20 10.45
C CYS A 206 -1.62 -16.44 11.18
N THR A 207 -2.34 -17.50 10.83
CA THR A 207 -3.50 -17.96 11.58
C THR A 207 -3.03 -18.69 12.83
N LEU A 208 -3.48 -18.23 14.00
CA LEU A 208 -3.18 -18.89 15.26
C LEU A 208 -4.15 -20.05 15.50
N GLY A 209 -3.60 -21.23 15.79
CA GLY A 209 -4.35 -22.45 16.02
C GLY A 209 -3.60 -23.41 16.95
N PRO A 210 -4.17 -24.60 17.22
CA PRO A 210 -3.61 -25.58 18.14
C PRO A 210 -2.11 -25.90 17.95
N ALA A 211 -1.60 -25.84 16.71
CA ALA A 211 -0.18 -26.10 16.42
C ALA A 211 0.77 -25.03 17.00
N CYS A 212 0.28 -23.82 17.29
CA CYS A 212 1.10 -22.70 17.74
C CYS A 212 0.49 -21.90 18.90
N TRP A 213 -0.49 -22.43 19.64
CA TRP A 213 -1.17 -21.68 20.71
C TRP A 213 -0.34 -21.45 21.98
N SER A 214 0.78 -22.14 22.16
CA SER A 214 1.66 -21.90 23.32
C SER A 214 2.37 -20.55 23.18
N GLN A 215 2.69 -19.91 24.31
CA GLN A 215 3.43 -18.65 24.27
C GLN A 215 4.80 -18.78 23.59
N GLU A 216 5.44 -19.95 23.75
CA GLU A 216 6.70 -20.31 23.07
C GLU A 216 6.49 -20.43 21.56
N GLY A 217 5.52 -21.22 21.10
CA GLY A 217 5.22 -21.40 19.69
C GLY A 217 4.83 -20.08 19.01
N ILE A 218 4.00 -19.25 19.65
CA ILE A 218 3.73 -17.88 19.16
C ILE A 218 5.03 -17.09 19.04
N GLY A 219 5.90 -17.17 20.06
CA GLY A 219 7.21 -16.53 20.05
C GLY A 219 8.08 -16.93 18.87
N GLU A 220 8.15 -18.22 18.55
CA GLU A 220 8.85 -18.74 17.38
C GLU A 220 8.29 -18.18 16.07
N LEU A 221 6.96 -18.07 15.93
CA LEU A 221 6.36 -17.46 14.73
C LEU A 221 6.73 -15.97 14.60
N ILE A 222 6.78 -15.23 15.71
CA ILE A 222 7.20 -13.81 15.73
C ILE A 222 8.66 -13.67 15.28
N ASP A 223 9.52 -14.58 15.75
CA ASP A 223 10.94 -14.57 15.42
C ASP A 223 11.19 -14.99 13.97
N ALA A 224 10.43 -15.97 13.46
CA ALA A 224 10.45 -16.41 12.07
C ALA A 224 9.93 -15.35 11.08
N GLY A 225 9.06 -14.43 11.54
CA GLY A 225 8.68 -13.24 10.77
C GLY A 225 7.20 -12.89 10.72
N MET A 226 6.35 -13.44 11.59
CA MET A 226 4.93 -13.06 11.69
C MET A 226 4.77 -11.55 11.95
N ASN A 227 3.89 -10.89 11.18
CA ASN A 227 3.53 -9.48 11.35
C ASN A 227 2.09 -9.29 11.85
N VAL A 228 1.19 -10.20 11.50
CA VAL A 228 -0.21 -10.17 11.93
C VAL A 228 -0.61 -11.54 12.45
N ALA A 229 -1.17 -11.57 13.65
CA ALA A 229 -1.81 -12.74 14.23
C ALA A 229 -3.29 -12.74 13.86
N ARG A 230 -3.71 -13.68 13.02
CA ARG A 230 -5.09 -13.90 12.60
C ARG A 230 -5.79 -14.84 13.56
N PHE A 231 -6.93 -14.39 14.09
CA PHE A 231 -7.85 -15.16 14.92
C PHE A 231 -9.07 -15.49 14.07
N ASN A 232 -9.26 -16.77 13.72
CA ASN A 232 -10.37 -17.21 12.88
C ASN A 232 -11.59 -17.54 13.75
N PHE A 233 -12.63 -16.68 13.71
CA PHE A 233 -13.84 -16.83 14.53
C PHE A 233 -14.88 -17.78 13.94
N SER A 234 -14.57 -18.42 12.80
CA SER A 234 -15.30 -19.61 12.32
C SER A 234 -15.10 -20.81 13.26
N HIS A 235 -14.05 -20.78 14.09
CA HIS A 235 -13.74 -21.80 15.09
C HIS A 235 -13.45 -21.17 16.46
N GLY A 236 -13.58 -21.98 17.52
CA GLY A 236 -13.34 -21.52 18.88
C GLY A 236 -14.44 -20.59 19.40
N ASP A 237 -14.16 -20.01 20.56
CA ASP A 237 -15.05 -19.10 21.30
C ASP A 237 -14.25 -17.92 21.85
N HIS A 238 -14.95 -16.93 22.43
CA HIS A 238 -14.28 -15.73 22.95
C HIS A 238 -13.26 -16.05 24.06
N VAL A 239 -13.53 -17.08 24.88
CA VAL A 239 -12.66 -17.45 26.01
C VAL A 239 -11.31 -17.98 25.51
N SER A 240 -11.36 -18.93 24.58
CA SER A 240 -10.18 -19.54 23.95
C SER A 240 -9.39 -18.52 23.11
N HIS A 241 -10.07 -17.66 22.34
CA HIS A 241 -9.40 -16.58 21.62
C HIS A 241 -8.77 -15.55 22.57
N ALA A 242 -9.41 -15.22 23.70
CA ALA A 242 -8.86 -14.30 24.69
C ALA A 242 -7.62 -14.89 25.38
N ALA A 243 -7.64 -16.19 25.70
CA ALA A 243 -6.49 -16.89 26.24
C ALA A 243 -5.30 -16.86 25.26
N THR A 244 -5.56 -17.10 23.98
CA THR A 244 -4.54 -17.03 22.91
C THR A 244 -4.00 -15.59 22.74
N LEU A 245 -4.85 -14.57 22.80
CA LEU A 245 -4.44 -13.17 22.76
C LEU A 245 -3.53 -12.80 23.95
N ASN A 246 -3.84 -13.31 25.15
CA ASN A 246 -2.99 -13.08 26.33
C ASN A 246 -1.60 -13.71 26.16
N ARG A 247 -1.52 -14.91 25.57
CA ARG A 247 -0.23 -15.55 25.27
C ARG A 247 0.55 -14.77 24.21
N LEU A 248 -0.11 -14.27 23.17
CA LEU A 248 0.51 -13.39 22.17
C LEU A 248 1.10 -12.14 22.81
N ARG A 249 0.35 -11.48 23.70
CA ARG A 249 0.83 -10.30 24.45
C ARG A 249 2.00 -10.67 25.38
N GLY A 250 1.97 -11.83 26.02
CA GLY A 250 3.09 -12.37 26.80
C GLY A 250 4.35 -12.59 25.96
N ALA A 251 4.21 -13.18 24.77
CA ALA A 251 5.33 -13.39 23.84
C ALA A 251 5.92 -12.08 23.31
N LEU A 252 5.09 -11.05 23.12
CA LEU A 252 5.53 -9.71 22.71
C LEU A 252 6.21 -8.94 23.85
N ALA A 253 5.83 -9.16 25.10
CA ALA A 253 6.46 -8.50 26.25
C ALA A 253 7.97 -8.79 26.35
N SER A 254 8.40 -9.98 25.91
CA SER A 254 9.82 -10.35 25.82
C SER A 254 10.50 -9.93 24.51
N ARG A 255 9.79 -9.24 23.60
CA ARG A 255 10.25 -8.83 22.27
C ARG A 255 9.96 -7.34 22.01
N PRO A 256 10.56 -6.41 22.78
CA PRO A 256 10.21 -4.98 22.74
C PRO A 256 10.42 -4.29 21.38
N HIS A 257 11.10 -4.94 20.45
CA HIS A 257 11.39 -4.45 19.10
C HIS A 257 10.47 -5.03 18.02
N LYS A 258 9.49 -5.87 18.37
CA LYS A 258 8.54 -6.47 17.44
C LYS A 258 7.15 -5.88 17.66
N ASN A 259 6.52 -5.43 16.58
CA ASN A 259 5.10 -5.10 16.61
C ASN A 259 4.33 -6.15 15.80
N VAL A 260 3.39 -6.83 16.45
CA VAL A 260 2.46 -7.75 15.78
C VAL A 260 1.05 -7.23 15.93
N ALA A 261 0.36 -7.04 14.82
CA ALA A 261 -1.02 -6.62 14.82
C ALA A 261 -1.96 -7.81 15.06
N VAL A 262 -3.12 -7.53 15.64
CA VAL A 262 -4.17 -8.53 15.90
C VAL A 262 -5.29 -8.36 14.89
N MET A 263 -5.65 -9.44 14.19
CA MET A 263 -6.75 -9.46 13.22
C MET A 263 -7.83 -10.46 13.65
N LEU A 264 -9.07 -9.97 13.76
CA LEU A 264 -10.27 -10.79 13.89
C LEU A 264 -10.77 -11.12 12.49
N ASP A 265 -10.88 -12.40 12.14
CA ASP A 265 -11.50 -12.86 10.89
C ASP A 265 -12.90 -13.39 11.20
N THR A 266 -13.93 -12.70 10.68
CA THR A 266 -15.34 -12.99 10.94
C THR A 266 -15.73 -14.33 10.36
N LYS A 267 -16.75 -14.98 10.93
CA LYS A 267 -17.29 -16.19 10.33
C LYS A 267 -18.03 -15.87 9.03
N GLY A 268 -18.90 -14.86 9.08
CA GLY A 268 -19.73 -14.46 7.94
C GLY A 268 -20.85 -15.44 7.59
N PRO A 269 -21.63 -15.10 6.55
CA PRO A 269 -22.78 -15.90 6.11
C PRO A 269 -22.32 -17.12 5.29
N GLU A 270 -22.43 -18.32 5.88
CA GLU A 270 -22.11 -19.58 5.20
C GLU A 270 -23.38 -20.37 4.87
N ILE A 271 -23.40 -21.00 3.69
CA ILE A 271 -24.42 -21.99 3.34
C ILE A 271 -23.86 -23.39 3.65
N ARG A 272 -24.65 -24.23 4.31
CA ARG A 272 -24.23 -25.58 4.71
C ARG A 272 -25.29 -26.63 4.43
N THR A 273 -24.85 -27.87 4.26
CA THR A 273 -25.74 -29.04 4.28
C THR A 273 -26.25 -29.33 5.70
N GLY A 274 -27.33 -30.10 5.83
CA GLY A 274 -27.88 -30.52 7.13
C GLY A 274 -27.19 -31.73 7.76
N PHE A 275 -27.91 -32.34 8.71
CA PHE A 275 -27.53 -33.60 9.34
C PHE A 275 -27.92 -34.80 8.47
N LEU A 276 -27.28 -35.96 8.72
CA LEU A 276 -27.53 -37.20 7.97
C LEU A 276 -28.27 -38.21 8.85
N ALA A 277 -29.21 -38.97 8.27
CA ALA A 277 -30.08 -39.89 9.01
C ALA A 277 -29.33 -40.92 9.86
N ASN A 278 -28.22 -41.45 9.34
CA ASN A 278 -27.41 -42.45 10.03
C ASN A 278 -26.17 -41.86 10.74
N LYS A 279 -25.95 -40.53 10.66
CA LYS A 279 -24.71 -39.83 11.10
C LYS A 279 -23.39 -40.34 10.51
N ASP A 280 -23.46 -41.33 9.62
CA ASP A 280 -22.35 -41.81 8.83
C ASP A 280 -22.22 -41.00 7.54
N LYS A 281 -21.03 -41.07 6.93
CA LYS A 281 -20.80 -40.45 5.63
C LYS A 281 -21.59 -41.16 4.54
N ILE A 282 -22.28 -40.40 3.70
CA ILE A 282 -23.02 -40.91 2.55
C ILE A 282 -22.17 -40.81 1.28
N THR A 283 -22.30 -41.77 0.37
CA THR A 283 -21.62 -41.72 -0.94
C THR A 283 -22.64 -41.54 -2.05
N ILE A 284 -22.60 -40.37 -2.68
CA ILE A 284 -23.52 -39.98 -3.74
C ILE A 284 -22.86 -40.29 -5.07
N GLN A 285 -23.55 -41.06 -5.91
CA GLN A 285 -23.00 -41.55 -7.19
C GLN A 285 -23.18 -40.53 -8.31
N LYS A 286 -22.22 -40.53 -9.26
CA LYS A 286 -22.34 -39.78 -10.50
C LYS A 286 -23.65 -40.11 -11.23
N ASP A 287 -24.25 -39.10 -11.85
CA ASP A 287 -25.49 -39.13 -12.62
C ASP A 287 -26.75 -39.42 -11.79
N ALA A 288 -26.62 -39.60 -10.47
CA ALA A 288 -27.78 -39.69 -9.56
C ALA A 288 -28.56 -38.37 -9.50
N ILE A 289 -29.84 -38.49 -9.16
CA ILE A 289 -30.71 -37.36 -8.84
C ILE A 289 -30.67 -37.12 -7.35
N LEU A 290 -30.40 -35.87 -6.96
CA LEU A 290 -30.28 -35.45 -5.58
C LEU A 290 -31.18 -34.22 -5.34
N GLU A 291 -32.08 -34.33 -4.36
CA GLU A 291 -32.91 -33.21 -3.93
C GLU A 291 -32.22 -32.42 -2.80
N LEU A 292 -32.13 -31.09 -2.94
CA LEU A 292 -31.67 -30.20 -1.88
C LEU A 292 -32.86 -29.42 -1.33
N THR A 293 -33.26 -29.72 -0.09
CA THR A 293 -34.42 -29.11 0.59
C THR A 293 -34.02 -27.97 1.52
N THR A 294 -34.88 -26.95 1.64
CA THR A 294 -34.68 -25.86 2.60
C THR A 294 -35.19 -26.20 4.01
N ASP A 295 -35.88 -27.34 4.17
CA ASP A 295 -36.18 -27.90 5.49
C ASP A 295 -34.88 -28.39 6.15
N TYR A 296 -34.29 -27.54 6.99
CA TYR A 296 -32.99 -27.81 7.61
C TYR A 296 -33.02 -28.88 8.71
N GLU A 297 -34.21 -29.23 9.21
CA GLU A 297 -34.40 -30.32 10.16
C GLU A 297 -34.44 -31.70 9.49
N PHE A 298 -34.55 -31.75 8.15
CA PHE A 298 -34.54 -32.99 7.40
C PHE A 298 -33.21 -33.73 7.54
N LEU A 299 -33.28 -34.97 8.02
CA LEU A 299 -32.13 -35.85 8.12
C LEU A 299 -31.83 -36.49 6.76
N GLY A 300 -30.75 -36.05 6.12
CA GLY A 300 -30.41 -36.40 4.75
C GLY A 300 -29.86 -37.81 4.53
N ASP A 301 -29.92 -38.25 3.27
CA ASP A 301 -29.38 -39.50 2.73
C ASP A 301 -28.82 -39.30 1.30
N GLU A 302 -28.51 -40.38 0.58
CA GLU A 302 -27.98 -40.33 -0.78
C GLU A 302 -28.94 -39.71 -1.83
N THR A 303 -30.22 -39.52 -1.50
CA THR A 303 -31.28 -39.06 -2.41
C THR A 303 -31.78 -37.65 -2.09
N LYS A 304 -31.71 -37.24 -0.82
CA LYS A 304 -32.17 -35.92 -0.38
C LYS A 304 -31.31 -35.39 0.77
N ILE A 305 -30.89 -34.13 0.69
CA ILE A 305 -30.12 -33.45 1.74
C ILE A 305 -30.69 -32.07 2.04
N ALA A 306 -30.63 -31.65 3.30
CA ALA A 306 -31.00 -30.32 3.72
C ALA A 306 -29.93 -29.27 3.36
N CYS A 307 -30.36 -28.04 3.08
CA CYS A 307 -29.55 -26.84 2.87
C CYS A 307 -29.97 -25.74 3.85
N SER A 308 -28.99 -25.07 4.47
CA SER A 308 -29.23 -24.05 5.49
C SER A 308 -29.71 -22.71 4.96
N TYR A 309 -29.86 -22.56 3.64
CA TYR A 309 -30.21 -21.30 2.99
C TYR A 309 -31.65 -21.36 2.48
N PRO A 310 -32.61 -20.73 3.18
CA PRO A 310 -34.04 -20.81 2.84
C PRO A 310 -34.34 -20.26 1.46
N GLU A 311 -33.58 -19.26 0.99
CA GLU A 311 -33.79 -18.65 -0.31
C GLU A 311 -33.04 -19.36 -1.46
N LEU A 312 -32.61 -20.61 -1.26
CA LEU A 312 -31.93 -21.42 -2.27
C LEU A 312 -32.74 -21.52 -3.58
N PRO A 313 -34.04 -21.90 -3.58
CA PRO A 313 -34.83 -22.01 -4.82
C PRO A 313 -34.94 -20.69 -5.60
N GLN A 314 -34.93 -19.55 -4.92
CA GLN A 314 -35.06 -18.21 -5.51
C GLN A 314 -33.73 -17.68 -6.06
N SER A 315 -32.61 -18.22 -5.57
CA SER A 315 -31.28 -17.69 -5.89
C SER A 315 -30.61 -18.42 -7.05
N VAL A 316 -30.94 -19.69 -7.26
CA VAL A 316 -30.38 -20.51 -8.33
C VAL A 316 -31.24 -20.46 -9.60
N GLN A 317 -30.67 -20.94 -10.71
CA GLN A 317 -31.36 -21.09 -11.98
C GLN A 317 -31.15 -22.50 -12.55
N VAL A 318 -32.10 -22.98 -13.36
CA VAL A 318 -31.94 -24.27 -14.07
C VAL A 318 -30.68 -24.23 -14.94
N GLY A 319 -29.86 -25.28 -14.86
CA GLY A 319 -28.54 -25.36 -15.48
C GLY A 319 -27.41 -24.74 -14.64
N GLY A 320 -27.73 -24.03 -13.55
CA GLY A 320 -26.75 -23.51 -12.60
C GLY A 320 -26.02 -24.62 -11.84
N LEU A 321 -24.89 -24.28 -11.23
CA LEU A 321 -24.09 -25.21 -10.44
C LEU A 321 -24.33 -24.99 -8.94
N VAL A 322 -24.26 -26.08 -8.18
CA VAL A 322 -24.15 -26.07 -6.72
C VAL A 322 -22.94 -26.91 -6.35
N LEU A 323 -22.01 -26.32 -5.61
CA LEU A 323 -20.80 -27.02 -5.15
C LEU A 323 -20.98 -27.35 -3.67
N VAL A 324 -20.59 -28.55 -3.26
CA VAL A 324 -20.70 -29.01 -1.87
C VAL A 324 -19.36 -29.56 -1.41
N ALA A 325 -18.98 -29.25 -0.16
CA ALA A 325 -17.73 -29.69 0.47
C ALA A 325 -16.49 -29.26 -0.34
N ASP A 326 -16.29 -27.95 -0.48
CA ASP A 326 -15.16 -27.36 -1.23
C ASP A 326 -15.08 -27.87 -2.69
N GLY A 327 -16.25 -28.03 -3.32
CA GLY A 327 -16.34 -28.55 -4.70
C GLY A 327 -16.11 -30.06 -4.85
N SER A 328 -16.00 -30.81 -3.75
CA SER A 328 -15.87 -32.27 -3.79
C SER A 328 -17.06 -32.94 -4.48
N LEU A 329 -18.26 -32.38 -4.32
CA LEU A 329 -19.46 -32.78 -5.05
C LEU A 329 -19.97 -31.60 -5.87
N VAL A 330 -20.10 -31.80 -7.18
CA VAL A 330 -20.63 -30.81 -8.13
C VAL A 330 -22.01 -31.24 -8.58
N LEU A 331 -22.98 -30.35 -8.44
CA LEU A 331 -24.37 -30.59 -8.78
C LEU A 331 -24.80 -29.61 -9.88
N THR A 332 -25.60 -30.08 -10.83
CA THR A 332 -26.27 -29.21 -11.82
C THR A 332 -27.76 -29.13 -11.49
N VAL A 333 -28.30 -27.93 -11.36
CA VAL A 333 -29.74 -27.73 -11.12
C VAL A 333 -30.54 -28.16 -12.35
N LEU A 334 -31.50 -29.06 -12.15
CA LEU A 334 -32.41 -29.56 -13.19
C LEU A 334 -33.80 -28.91 -13.09
N GLU A 335 -34.32 -28.79 -11.88
CA GLU A 335 -35.67 -28.29 -11.60
C GLU A 335 -35.65 -27.52 -10.28
N ILE A 336 -36.47 -26.48 -10.19
CA ILE A 336 -36.67 -25.66 -9.00
C ILE A 336 -38.11 -25.89 -8.52
N LYS A 337 -38.26 -26.33 -7.27
CA LYS A 337 -39.54 -26.48 -6.58
C LYS A 337 -39.76 -25.31 -5.61
N ASP A 338 -40.87 -25.32 -4.88
CA ASP A 338 -41.21 -24.24 -3.93
C ASP A 338 -40.22 -24.15 -2.75
N ASP A 339 -39.83 -25.29 -2.19
CA ASP A 339 -38.98 -25.42 -0.99
C ASP A 339 -37.73 -26.30 -1.20
N SER A 340 -37.46 -26.69 -2.44
CA SER A 340 -36.30 -27.52 -2.76
C SER A 340 -35.87 -27.36 -4.22
N ILE A 341 -34.68 -27.89 -4.54
CA ILE A 341 -34.19 -27.99 -5.91
C ILE A 341 -33.80 -29.42 -6.24
N ILE A 342 -34.06 -29.84 -7.48
CA ILE A 342 -33.64 -31.14 -7.99
C ILE A 342 -32.37 -30.95 -8.80
N THR A 343 -31.37 -31.75 -8.49
CA THR A 343 -30.05 -31.65 -9.10
C THR A 343 -29.60 -32.98 -9.69
N ARG A 344 -28.75 -32.90 -10.72
CA ARG A 344 -27.97 -34.02 -11.23
C ARG A 344 -26.57 -33.95 -10.65
N VAL A 345 -26.11 -35.08 -10.14
CA VAL A 345 -24.76 -35.24 -9.60
C VAL A 345 -23.75 -35.40 -10.74
N ASN A 346 -22.78 -34.49 -10.83
CA ASN A 346 -21.79 -34.50 -11.92
C ASN A 346 -20.62 -35.46 -11.66
N ASN A 347 -20.37 -35.84 -10.40
CA ASN A 347 -19.28 -36.72 -10.00
C ASN A 347 -19.62 -37.50 -8.73
N THR A 348 -19.01 -38.68 -8.55
CA THR A 348 -19.15 -39.45 -7.31
C THR A 348 -18.36 -38.79 -6.18
N ALA A 349 -18.96 -38.63 -4.99
CA ALA A 349 -18.30 -38.08 -3.81
C ALA A 349 -18.87 -38.64 -2.50
N THR A 350 -18.05 -38.65 -1.45
CA THR A 350 -18.47 -39.03 -0.10
C THR A 350 -18.60 -37.78 0.77
N LEU A 351 -19.80 -37.54 1.30
CA LEU A 351 -20.11 -36.39 2.13
C LEU A 351 -20.33 -36.79 3.59
N GLY A 352 -19.89 -35.92 4.50
CA GLY A 352 -20.32 -35.95 5.90
C GLY A 352 -21.38 -34.88 6.16
N GLU A 353 -21.68 -34.62 7.42
CA GLU A 353 -22.65 -33.60 7.82
C GLU A 353 -22.11 -32.17 7.68
N ARG A 354 -23.01 -31.20 7.52
CA ARG A 354 -22.74 -29.76 7.66
C ARG A 354 -21.58 -29.22 6.82
N LYS A 355 -21.46 -29.74 5.61
CA LYS A 355 -20.48 -29.31 4.61
C LYS A 355 -20.87 -27.97 4.02
N ASN A 356 -19.88 -27.15 3.69
CA ASN A 356 -20.15 -25.87 3.03
C ASN A 356 -20.76 -26.10 1.64
N MET A 357 -21.48 -25.09 1.18
CA MET A 357 -22.06 -25.03 -0.15
C MET A 357 -21.76 -23.69 -0.80
N ASN A 358 -21.46 -23.71 -2.08
CA ASN A 358 -21.25 -22.53 -2.92
C ASN A 358 -22.25 -22.53 -4.07
N LEU A 359 -22.66 -21.34 -4.49
CA LEU A 359 -23.67 -21.13 -5.52
C LEU A 359 -23.10 -20.24 -6.65
N PRO A 360 -22.19 -20.77 -7.49
CA PRO A 360 -21.50 -19.97 -8.49
C PRO A 360 -22.45 -19.21 -9.41
N GLY A 361 -22.18 -17.91 -9.59
CA GLY A 361 -22.99 -17.01 -10.41
C GLY A 361 -24.35 -16.63 -9.83
N CYS A 362 -24.64 -17.01 -8.58
CA CYS A 362 -25.88 -16.66 -7.90
C CYS A 362 -25.68 -15.51 -6.91
N LYS A 363 -26.69 -14.63 -6.79
CA LYS A 363 -26.71 -13.62 -5.74
C LYS A 363 -27.27 -14.22 -4.46
N VAL A 364 -26.40 -14.48 -3.49
CA VAL A 364 -26.80 -14.97 -2.17
C VAL A 364 -27.43 -13.80 -1.38
N MET A 365 -28.59 -14.01 -0.76
CA MET A 365 -29.39 -13.00 -0.04
C MET A 365 -29.25 -13.10 1.49
N LEU A 366 -28.09 -13.55 1.96
CA LEU A 366 -27.78 -13.56 3.40
C LEU A 366 -27.31 -12.18 3.87
N PRO A 367 -27.53 -11.80 5.14
CA PRO A 367 -26.92 -10.61 5.71
C PRO A 367 -25.40 -10.76 5.77
N THR A 368 -24.69 -9.65 5.67
CA THR A 368 -23.21 -9.62 5.66
C THR A 368 -22.63 -9.98 7.02
N LEU A 369 -23.31 -9.58 8.10
CA LEU A 369 -22.98 -9.97 9.46
C LEU A 369 -24.10 -10.82 10.02
N THR A 370 -23.73 -11.93 10.65
CA THR A 370 -24.63 -12.70 11.52
C THR A 370 -24.66 -12.08 12.92
N GLU A 371 -25.65 -12.45 13.75
CA GLU A 371 -25.70 -12.04 15.17
C GLU A 371 -24.41 -12.43 15.92
N LYS A 372 -23.83 -13.59 15.57
CA LYS A 372 -22.54 -14.03 16.11
C LYS A 372 -21.42 -13.10 15.67
N ASP A 373 -21.38 -12.69 14.40
CA ASP A 373 -20.33 -11.77 13.95
C ASP A 373 -20.45 -10.42 14.66
N GLU A 374 -21.66 -9.88 14.86
CA GLU A 374 -21.84 -8.66 15.66
C GLU A 374 -21.36 -8.81 17.10
N ASP A 375 -21.66 -9.94 17.75
CA ASP A 375 -21.16 -10.30 19.07
C ASP A 375 -19.63 -10.39 19.11
N ASP A 376 -19.00 -11.06 18.13
CA ASP A 376 -17.55 -11.14 17.98
C ASP A 376 -16.93 -9.73 17.82
N LEU A 377 -17.54 -8.87 17.02
CA LEU A 377 -17.05 -7.51 16.80
C LEU A 377 -17.14 -6.65 18.07
N ILE A 378 -18.28 -6.68 18.76
CA ILE A 378 -18.56 -5.81 19.91
C ILE A 378 -17.90 -6.34 21.19
N ASN A 379 -18.13 -7.61 21.50
CA ASN A 379 -17.77 -8.19 22.79
C ASN A 379 -16.35 -8.79 22.80
N PHE A 380 -15.77 -9.04 21.64
CA PHE A 380 -14.35 -9.39 21.54
C PHE A 380 -13.51 -8.29 20.89
N GLY A 381 -13.83 -7.91 19.64
CA GLY A 381 -13.04 -6.98 18.83
C GLY A 381 -12.79 -5.64 19.50
N LEU A 382 -13.87 -4.93 19.88
CA LEU A 382 -13.79 -3.64 20.56
C LEU A 382 -13.21 -3.76 21.97
N MET A 383 -13.58 -4.81 22.71
CA MET A 383 -13.16 -5.01 24.09
C MET A 383 -11.65 -5.24 24.21
N HIS A 384 -11.08 -6.02 23.28
CA HIS A 384 -9.66 -6.35 23.29
C HIS A 384 -8.81 -5.40 22.44
N GLY A 385 -9.43 -4.50 21.68
CA GLY A 385 -8.73 -3.50 20.86
C GLY A 385 -7.93 -4.14 19.73
N VAL A 386 -8.58 -4.99 18.94
CA VAL A 386 -7.97 -5.58 17.74
C VAL A 386 -7.61 -4.49 16.73
N ASP A 387 -6.58 -4.73 15.92
CA ASP A 387 -6.09 -3.74 14.96
C ASP A 387 -6.85 -3.82 13.63
N TYR A 388 -7.26 -5.03 13.25
CA TYR A 388 -7.91 -5.36 11.98
C TYR A 388 -9.15 -6.25 12.16
N ILE A 389 -10.12 -6.08 11.27
CA ILE A 389 -11.22 -7.02 11.02
C ILE A 389 -11.14 -7.47 9.57
N ALA A 390 -10.96 -8.76 9.34
CA ALA A 390 -11.15 -9.36 8.02
C ALA A 390 -12.61 -9.82 7.90
N ALA A 391 -13.36 -9.14 7.04
CA ALA A 391 -14.78 -9.36 6.86
C ALA A 391 -15.03 -10.35 5.72
N SER A 392 -15.66 -11.48 6.06
CA SER A 392 -15.96 -12.60 5.15
C SER A 392 -17.14 -12.27 4.25
N PHE A 393 -17.11 -12.80 3.03
CA PHE A 393 -18.16 -12.72 2.01
C PHE A 393 -18.68 -11.30 1.74
N VAL A 394 -17.77 -10.32 1.71
CA VAL A 394 -18.11 -8.95 1.31
C VAL A 394 -18.49 -8.93 -0.17
N ARG A 395 -19.70 -8.42 -0.47
CA ARG A 395 -20.30 -8.38 -1.80
C ARG A 395 -20.51 -6.97 -2.32
N THR A 396 -20.68 -5.98 -1.45
CA THR A 396 -20.99 -4.60 -1.82
C THR A 396 -20.25 -3.59 -0.95
N GLY A 397 -20.19 -2.33 -1.36
CA GLY A 397 -19.65 -1.29 -0.49
C GLY A 397 -20.50 -1.04 0.77
N GLN A 398 -21.82 -1.28 0.70
CA GLN A 398 -22.74 -1.15 1.84
C GLN A 398 -22.38 -2.12 2.98
N ASP A 399 -21.81 -3.28 2.67
CA ASP A 399 -21.33 -4.24 3.66
C ASP A 399 -20.28 -3.64 4.59
N ILE A 400 -19.36 -2.85 4.02
CA ILE A 400 -18.33 -2.14 4.78
C ILE A 400 -18.95 -1.06 5.67
N ASP A 401 -19.96 -0.35 5.17
CA ASP A 401 -20.69 0.66 5.95
C ASP A 401 -21.44 0.02 7.12
N ASN A 402 -22.03 -1.16 6.92
CA ASN A 402 -22.72 -1.92 7.95
C ASN A 402 -21.75 -2.35 9.08
N ILE A 403 -20.59 -2.90 8.73
CA ILE A 403 -19.54 -3.25 9.70
C ILE A 403 -19.07 -2.00 10.44
N ARG A 404 -18.85 -0.89 9.73
CA ARG A 404 -18.43 0.38 10.35
C ARG A 404 -19.48 0.89 11.34
N LYS A 405 -20.77 0.75 11.03
CA LYS A 405 -21.89 1.13 11.90
C LYS A 405 -21.90 0.31 13.19
N VAL A 406 -21.70 -1.01 13.11
CA VAL A 406 -21.61 -1.91 14.28
C VAL A 406 -20.45 -1.52 15.20
N LEU A 407 -19.29 -1.20 14.62
CA LEU A 407 -18.10 -0.79 15.39
C LEU A 407 -18.27 0.58 16.08
N GLY A 408 -19.06 1.47 15.48
CA GLY A 408 -19.37 2.79 16.01
C GLY A 408 -18.13 3.66 16.30
N PRO A 409 -18.28 4.72 17.12
CA PRO A 409 -17.19 5.64 17.45
C PRO A 409 -16.02 4.97 18.18
N ARG A 410 -16.28 3.92 18.97
CA ARG A 410 -15.25 3.17 19.72
C ARG A 410 -14.32 2.42 18.78
N GLY A 411 -14.84 1.87 17.69
CA GLY A 411 -14.06 1.12 16.71
C GLY A 411 -13.45 1.95 15.58
N ARG A 412 -13.48 3.29 15.64
CA ARG A 412 -12.94 4.18 14.59
C ARG A 412 -11.48 3.90 14.20
N GLY A 413 -10.71 3.34 15.13
CA GLY A 413 -9.31 3.00 14.92
C GLY A 413 -9.09 1.64 14.27
N ILE A 414 -10.10 0.75 14.27
CA ILE A 414 -10.01 -0.60 13.72
C ILE A 414 -10.16 -0.56 12.21
N LYS A 415 -9.26 -1.24 11.50
CA LYS A 415 -9.24 -1.27 10.04
C LYS A 415 -10.04 -2.45 9.50
N ILE A 416 -10.88 -2.22 8.50
CA ILE A 416 -11.69 -3.26 7.85
C ILE A 416 -10.97 -3.74 6.60
N ILE A 417 -10.75 -5.04 6.49
CA ILE A 417 -10.17 -5.73 5.34
C ILE A 417 -11.30 -6.52 4.70
N ALA A 418 -11.70 -6.16 3.49
CA ALA A 418 -12.74 -6.87 2.75
C ALA A 418 -12.17 -8.15 2.15
N LYS A 419 -12.76 -9.30 2.45
CA LYS A 419 -12.41 -10.57 1.81
C LYS A 419 -13.26 -10.72 0.56
N ILE A 420 -12.61 -10.76 -0.59
CA ILE A 420 -13.28 -10.95 -1.88
C ILE A 420 -13.30 -12.44 -2.18
N GLU A 421 -14.46 -13.04 -1.93
CA GLU A 421 -14.69 -14.50 -1.91
C GLU A 421 -15.76 -14.94 -2.92
N SER A 422 -16.46 -13.99 -3.55
CA SER A 422 -17.58 -14.27 -4.45
C SER A 422 -17.50 -13.50 -5.75
N GLN A 423 -18.23 -13.98 -6.76
CA GLN A 423 -18.37 -13.30 -8.03
C GLN A 423 -18.99 -11.90 -7.87
N GLU A 424 -20.03 -11.75 -7.03
CA GLU A 424 -20.64 -10.44 -6.76
C GLU A 424 -19.62 -9.46 -6.12
N GLY A 425 -18.78 -9.94 -5.21
CA GLY A 425 -17.70 -9.14 -4.64
C GLY A 425 -16.66 -8.69 -5.68
N LEU A 426 -16.38 -9.50 -6.71
CA LEU A 426 -15.53 -9.10 -7.83
C LEU A 426 -16.21 -8.06 -8.74
N GLU A 427 -17.49 -8.23 -9.04
CA GLU A 427 -18.26 -7.31 -9.88
C GLU A 427 -18.38 -5.92 -9.23
N ASN A 428 -18.57 -5.88 -7.91
CA ASN A 428 -18.68 -4.63 -7.13
C ASN A 428 -17.34 -4.18 -6.53
N PHE A 429 -16.21 -4.73 -6.99
CA PHE A 429 -14.91 -4.53 -6.35
C PHE A 429 -14.52 -3.06 -6.20
N ASP A 430 -14.82 -2.20 -7.18
CA ASP A 430 -14.46 -0.78 -7.12
C ASP A 430 -15.23 -0.02 -6.02
N GLU A 431 -16.51 -0.37 -5.78
CA GLU A 431 -17.30 0.21 -4.68
C GLU A 431 -16.77 -0.25 -3.31
N ILE A 432 -16.47 -1.55 -3.19
CA ILE A 432 -15.88 -2.12 -1.97
C ILE A 432 -14.53 -1.48 -1.70
N LEU A 433 -13.68 -1.38 -2.74
CA LEU A 433 -12.36 -0.79 -2.67
C LEU A 433 -12.45 0.66 -2.23
N ALA A 434 -13.46 1.44 -2.63
CA ALA A 434 -13.60 2.83 -2.20
C ALA A 434 -13.82 2.96 -0.68
N LYS A 435 -14.53 2.02 -0.05
CA LYS A 435 -14.95 2.10 1.37
C LYS A 435 -14.08 1.32 2.35
N THR A 436 -13.47 0.21 1.93
CA THR A 436 -12.63 -0.64 2.80
C THR A 436 -11.31 0.01 3.23
N ASP A 437 -10.64 -0.46 4.28
CA ASP A 437 -9.27 -0.03 4.61
C ASP A 437 -8.20 -0.90 3.93
N GLY A 438 -8.54 -2.13 3.54
CA GLY A 438 -7.67 -3.05 2.82
C GLY A 438 -8.45 -4.17 2.11
N ILE A 439 -7.75 -4.98 1.32
CA ILE A 439 -8.33 -6.09 0.57
C ILE A 439 -7.64 -7.40 0.95
N MET A 440 -8.40 -8.48 1.06
CA MET A 440 -7.90 -9.84 1.09
C MET A 440 -8.38 -10.58 -0.17
N VAL A 441 -7.42 -11.04 -0.97
CA VAL A 441 -7.66 -11.94 -2.10
C VAL A 441 -7.79 -13.35 -1.54
N ALA A 442 -9.03 -13.77 -1.26
CA ALA A 442 -9.35 -15.05 -0.64
C ALA A 442 -9.60 -16.12 -1.71
N ARG A 443 -8.50 -16.72 -2.20
CA ARG A 443 -8.48 -17.54 -3.43
C ARG A 443 -9.22 -18.87 -3.30
N GLY A 444 -9.26 -19.44 -2.09
CA GLY A 444 -9.95 -20.70 -1.79
C GLY A 444 -11.44 -20.60 -2.11
N ASP A 445 -12.16 -19.74 -1.40
CA ASP A 445 -13.59 -19.50 -1.64
C ASP A 445 -13.84 -18.90 -3.03
N LEU A 446 -13.02 -17.94 -3.47
CA LEU A 446 -13.18 -17.34 -4.79
C LEU A 446 -13.05 -18.38 -5.92
N GLY A 447 -12.14 -19.35 -5.79
CA GLY A 447 -11.95 -20.44 -6.74
C GLY A 447 -13.10 -21.43 -6.78
N MET A 448 -14.03 -21.39 -5.82
CA MET A 448 -15.30 -22.11 -5.88
C MET A 448 -16.35 -21.30 -6.64
N GLU A 449 -16.28 -19.97 -6.59
CA GLU A 449 -17.29 -19.07 -7.17
C GLU A 449 -17.02 -18.69 -8.63
N ILE A 450 -15.76 -18.71 -9.08
CA ILE A 450 -15.36 -18.50 -10.47
C ILE A 450 -14.51 -19.67 -10.99
N PRO A 451 -14.44 -19.90 -12.31
CA PRO A 451 -13.58 -20.94 -12.87
C PRO A 451 -12.12 -20.81 -12.37
N PRO A 452 -11.49 -21.91 -11.92
CA PRO A 452 -10.18 -21.86 -11.27
C PRO A 452 -9.10 -21.25 -12.16
N GLU A 453 -9.17 -21.45 -13.48
CA GLU A 453 -8.27 -20.86 -14.46
C GLU A 453 -8.40 -19.32 -14.60
N LYS A 454 -9.42 -18.70 -14.00
CA LYS A 454 -9.62 -17.24 -13.99
C LYS A 454 -9.19 -16.58 -12.68
N VAL A 455 -8.94 -17.34 -11.63
CA VAL A 455 -8.60 -16.80 -10.29
C VAL A 455 -7.34 -15.93 -10.33
N PHE A 456 -6.34 -16.32 -11.13
CA PHE A 456 -5.11 -15.53 -11.26
C PHE A 456 -5.36 -14.16 -11.92
N LEU A 457 -6.33 -14.04 -12.83
CA LEU A 457 -6.72 -12.76 -13.43
C LEU A 457 -7.37 -11.86 -12.38
N ALA A 458 -8.27 -12.42 -11.57
CA ALA A 458 -8.92 -11.70 -10.47
C ALA A 458 -7.89 -11.21 -9.43
N GLN A 459 -6.94 -12.06 -9.03
CA GLN A 459 -5.83 -11.69 -8.13
C GLN A 459 -5.05 -10.49 -8.67
N LYS A 460 -4.56 -10.56 -9.92
CA LYS A 460 -3.76 -9.48 -10.53
C LYS A 460 -4.56 -8.17 -10.63
N MET A 461 -5.84 -8.27 -10.99
CA MET A 461 -6.74 -7.12 -11.06
C MET A 461 -6.90 -6.45 -9.69
N MET A 462 -7.23 -7.23 -8.65
CA MET A 462 -7.45 -6.71 -7.30
C MET A 462 -6.20 -6.09 -6.70
N ILE A 463 -5.04 -6.77 -6.84
CA ILE A 463 -3.75 -6.24 -6.34
C ILE A 463 -3.40 -4.93 -7.05
N ARG A 464 -3.50 -4.88 -8.39
CA ARG A 464 -3.19 -3.66 -9.15
C ARG A 464 -4.07 -2.49 -8.71
N LYS A 465 -5.38 -2.70 -8.62
CA LYS A 465 -6.33 -1.64 -8.23
C LYS A 465 -6.10 -1.19 -6.78
N ALA A 466 -5.84 -2.12 -5.85
CA ALA A 466 -5.53 -1.80 -4.46
C ALA A 466 -4.22 -0.99 -4.33
N ASN A 467 -3.18 -1.35 -5.07
CA ASN A 467 -1.92 -0.61 -5.15
C ASN A 467 -2.14 0.83 -5.64
N ILE A 468 -2.90 1.01 -6.74
CA ILE A 468 -3.23 2.34 -7.28
C ILE A 468 -4.07 3.16 -6.28
N ALA A 469 -5.01 2.54 -5.56
CA ALA A 469 -5.78 3.21 -4.51
C ALA A 469 -4.98 3.48 -3.22
N GLY A 470 -3.77 2.91 -3.07
CA GLY A 470 -2.99 3.00 -1.84
C GLY A 470 -3.66 2.29 -0.66
N LYS A 471 -4.40 1.21 -0.93
CA LYS A 471 -5.01 0.36 0.10
C LYS A 471 -4.23 -0.95 0.16
N PRO A 472 -3.75 -1.38 1.34
CA PRO A 472 -2.96 -2.59 1.45
C PRO A 472 -3.77 -3.82 1.04
N VAL A 473 -3.09 -4.76 0.39
CA VAL A 473 -3.68 -6.02 -0.09
C VAL A 473 -2.91 -7.23 0.43
N VAL A 474 -3.65 -8.25 0.90
CA VAL A 474 -3.10 -9.54 1.32
C VAL A 474 -3.58 -10.64 0.39
N THR A 475 -2.64 -11.47 -0.08
CA THR A 475 -2.95 -12.68 -0.86
C THR A 475 -3.04 -13.87 0.10
N ALA A 476 -4.18 -14.57 0.07
CA ALA A 476 -4.55 -15.54 1.08
C ALA A 476 -4.92 -16.91 0.49
N THR A 477 -4.90 -17.93 1.37
CA THR A 477 -5.28 -19.35 1.17
C THR A 477 -4.38 -20.13 0.21
N GLN A 478 -4.08 -21.39 0.53
CA GLN A 478 -3.32 -22.33 -0.31
C GLN A 478 -1.97 -21.79 -0.82
N MET A 479 -1.25 -21.01 -0.01
CA MET A 479 0.05 -20.46 -0.40
C MET A 479 1.17 -21.48 -0.19
N LEU A 480 1.17 -22.20 0.93
CA LEU A 480 2.12 -23.28 1.24
C LEU A 480 1.38 -24.51 1.82
N GLU A 481 0.20 -24.82 1.29
CA GLU A 481 -0.74 -25.84 1.82
C GLU A 481 -0.08 -27.18 2.18
N SER A 482 0.81 -27.69 1.32
CA SER A 482 1.51 -28.96 1.55
C SER A 482 2.34 -28.96 2.83
N MET A 483 2.75 -27.78 3.32
CA MET A 483 3.51 -27.64 4.56
C MET A 483 2.70 -27.88 5.84
N ILE A 484 1.39 -28.09 5.73
CA ILE A 484 0.60 -28.65 6.84
C ILE A 484 1.16 -30.02 7.25
N LYS A 485 1.63 -30.82 6.28
CA LYS A 485 2.14 -32.19 6.51
C LYS A 485 3.56 -32.44 6.03
N ALA A 486 4.17 -31.50 5.31
CA ALA A 486 5.52 -31.64 4.78
C ALA A 486 6.45 -30.53 5.31
N PRO A 487 7.73 -30.83 5.60
CA PRO A 487 8.68 -29.81 6.04
C PRO A 487 9.15 -28.88 4.89
N ARG A 488 8.70 -29.13 3.65
CA ARG A 488 9.07 -28.35 2.46
C ARG A 488 7.86 -28.21 1.55
N PRO A 489 7.69 -27.03 0.92
CA PRO A 489 6.63 -26.82 -0.05
C PRO A 489 6.96 -27.48 -1.39
N THR A 490 5.94 -27.58 -2.23
CA THR A 490 6.08 -27.91 -3.64
C THR A 490 6.69 -26.75 -4.42
N ARG A 491 7.18 -27.02 -5.63
CA ARG A 491 7.69 -25.97 -6.53
C ARG A 491 6.60 -24.98 -6.94
N ALA A 492 5.38 -25.46 -7.15
CA ALA A 492 4.23 -24.65 -7.53
C ALA A 492 3.89 -23.63 -6.44
N GLU A 493 3.84 -24.06 -5.17
CA GLU A 493 3.61 -23.19 -4.02
C GLU A 493 4.70 -22.11 -3.87
N CYS A 494 5.98 -22.47 -4.03
CA CYS A 494 7.06 -21.49 -4.04
C CYS A 494 6.86 -20.41 -5.12
N THR A 495 6.51 -20.82 -6.33
CA THR A 495 6.27 -19.88 -7.44
C THR A 495 5.00 -19.06 -7.24
N ASP A 496 3.98 -19.60 -6.61
CA ASP A 496 2.74 -18.90 -6.30
C ASP A 496 2.98 -17.74 -5.33
N VAL A 497 3.67 -18.03 -4.21
CA VAL A 497 4.09 -17.00 -3.24
C VAL A 497 4.95 -15.93 -3.91
N ALA A 498 5.96 -16.34 -4.70
CA ALA A 498 6.84 -15.40 -5.37
C ALA A 498 6.07 -14.48 -6.33
N ASN A 499 5.15 -15.04 -7.14
CA ASN A 499 4.35 -14.25 -8.06
C ASN A 499 3.39 -13.29 -7.36
N ALA A 500 2.80 -13.67 -6.21
CA ALA A 500 1.99 -12.73 -5.42
C ALA A 500 2.81 -11.52 -4.94
N VAL A 501 4.06 -11.74 -4.54
CA VAL A 501 5.01 -10.67 -4.16
C VAL A 501 5.34 -9.76 -5.35
N LEU A 502 5.61 -10.35 -6.51
CA LEU A 502 5.92 -9.64 -7.76
C LEU A 502 4.71 -8.89 -8.34
N ASP A 503 3.49 -9.42 -8.17
CA ASP A 503 2.24 -8.74 -8.49
C ASP A 503 2.04 -7.48 -7.64
N GLY A 504 2.74 -7.40 -6.51
CA GLY A 504 2.78 -6.24 -5.64
C GLY A 504 1.91 -6.37 -4.39
N THR A 505 1.62 -7.59 -3.93
CA THR A 505 0.94 -7.80 -2.64
C THR A 505 1.72 -7.16 -1.49
N ASP A 506 1.01 -6.55 -0.54
CA ASP A 506 1.61 -6.00 0.69
C ASP A 506 1.88 -7.12 1.70
N ALA A 507 1.01 -8.12 1.73
CA ALA A 507 1.13 -9.27 2.61
C ALA A 507 0.79 -10.60 1.92
N VAL A 508 1.29 -11.67 2.51
CA VAL A 508 0.94 -13.07 2.21
C VAL A 508 0.46 -13.74 3.49
N MET A 509 -0.44 -14.71 3.39
CA MET A 509 -1.10 -15.32 4.55
C MET A 509 -0.93 -16.84 4.60
N LEU A 510 -0.66 -17.34 5.81
CA LEU A 510 -0.69 -18.76 6.18
C LEU A 510 -1.98 -19.05 6.97
N SER A 511 -2.67 -20.10 6.55
CA SER A 511 -3.96 -20.55 7.09
C SER A 511 -3.75 -21.82 7.92
N GLY A 512 -3.95 -22.99 7.32
CA GLY A 512 -3.78 -24.27 8.01
C GLY A 512 -2.33 -24.54 8.39
N GLU A 513 -1.39 -24.05 7.58
CA GLU A 513 0.05 -24.26 7.75
C GLU A 513 0.53 -23.86 9.15
N THR A 514 0.02 -22.76 9.71
CA THR A 514 0.33 -22.32 11.08
C THR A 514 -0.72 -22.71 12.10
N ALA A 515 -1.98 -22.87 11.71
CA ALA A 515 -3.05 -23.16 12.66
C ALA A 515 -3.03 -24.62 13.15
N ASN A 516 -2.85 -25.57 12.24
CA ASN A 516 -2.95 -27.01 12.51
C ASN A 516 -1.88 -27.85 11.77
N GLY A 517 -0.84 -27.19 11.22
CA GLY A 517 0.27 -27.85 10.54
C GLY A 517 1.33 -28.39 11.48
N ASP A 518 2.02 -29.43 11.01
CA ASP A 518 3.11 -30.10 11.74
C ASP A 518 4.43 -29.29 11.69
N TYR A 519 4.50 -28.26 10.83
CA TYR A 519 5.71 -27.47 10.52
C TYR A 519 5.45 -25.94 10.48
N ALA A 520 4.72 -25.43 11.49
CA ALA A 520 4.26 -24.03 11.52
C ALA A 520 5.40 -23.00 11.42
N THR A 521 6.47 -23.17 12.21
CA THR A 521 7.62 -22.25 12.24
C THR A 521 8.42 -22.31 10.93
N GLU A 522 8.57 -23.50 10.35
CA GLU A 522 9.22 -23.70 9.05
C GLU A 522 8.41 -23.10 7.91
N ALA A 523 7.08 -23.17 7.95
CA ALA A 523 6.20 -22.53 6.96
C ALA A 523 6.37 -21.01 6.95
N VAL A 524 6.40 -20.36 8.12
CA VAL A 524 6.69 -18.91 8.23
C VAL A 524 8.09 -18.60 7.72
N THR A 525 9.08 -19.41 8.09
CA THR A 525 10.48 -19.24 7.67
C THR A 525 10.61 -19.36 6.15
N MET A 526 9.96 -20.35 5.54
CA MET A 526 9.97 -20.58 4.10
C MET A 526 9.28 -19.44 3.35
N MET A 527 8.09 -19.04 3.80
CA MET A 527 7.36 -17.89 3.27
C MET A 527 8.23 -16.62 3.29
N SER A 528 8.95 -16.39 4.41
CA SER A 528 9.86 -15.27 4.57
C SER A 528 11.01 -15.31 3.55
N LYS A 529 11.64 -16.47 3.36
CA LYS A 529 12.72 -16.67 2.38
C LYS A 529 12.25 -16.43 0.95
N ILE A 530 11.08 -16.94 0.57
CA ILE A 530 10.52 -16.72 -0.78
C ILE A 530 10.23 -15.24 -1.01
N CYS A 531 9.65 -14.54 -0.02
CA CYS A 531 9.40 -13.11 -0.12
C CYS A 531 10.68 -12.31 -0.36
N VAL A 532 11.75 -12.58 0.40
CA VAL A 532 13.04 -11.90 0.24
C VAL A 532 13.63 -12.12 -1.15
N GLN A 533 13.54 -13.34 -1.67
CA GLN A 533 14.02 -13.65 -3.03
C GLN A 533 13.21 -12.93 -4.11
N ALA A 534 11.88 -12.95 -4.01
CA ALA A 534 11.01 -12.24 -4.94
C ALA A 534 11.21 -10.72 -4.89
N GLU A 535 11.40 -10.15 -3.70
CA GLU A 535 11.69 -8.73 -3.50
C GLU A 535 13.02 -8.30 -4.11
N GLY A 536 14.01 -9.20 -4.16
CA GLY A 536 15.31 -8.98 -4.79
C GLY A 536 15.24 -8.89 -6.32
N ALA A 537 14.20 -9.44 -6.93
CA ALA A 537 13.96 -9.39 -8.38
C ALA A 537 13.17 -8.14 -8.83
N ILE A 538 12.76 -7.27 -7.89
CA ILE A 538 11.97 -6.06 -8.19
C ILE A 538 12.88 -4.89 -8.54
N HIS A 539 12.69 -4.32 -9.72
CA HIS A 539 13.26 -3.02 -10.08
C HIS A 539 12.35 -1.89 -9.55
N TYR A 540 12.64 -1.41 -8.34
CA TYR A 540 11.78 -0.49 -7.61
C TYR A 540 11.58 0.88 -8.30
N ASP A 541 12.55 1.35 -9.07
CA ASP A 541 12.45 2.62 -9.78
C ASP A 541 11.35 2.57 -10.85
N ASP A 542 11.26 1.45 -11.59
CA ASP A 542 10.21 1.23 -12.59
C ASP A 542 8.84 1.05 -11.93
N VAL A 543 8.80 0.33 -10.80
CA VAL A 543 7.57 0.16 -10.02
C VAL A 543 7.05 1.51 -9.54
N TYR A 544 7.94 2.36 -9.00
CA TYR A 544 7.59 3.71 -8.57
C TYR A 544 7.00 4.53 -9.73
N GLN A 545 7.69 4.58 -10.88
CA GLN A 545 7.25 5.38 -12.03
C GLN A 545 5.91 4.88 -12.58
N SER A 546 5.80 3.56 -12.77
CA SER A 546 4.59 2.93 -13.31
C SER A 546 3.39 3.15 -12.40
N LEU A 547 3.57 3.00 -11.08
CA LEU A 547 2.50 3.20 -10.13
C LEU A 547 2.08 4.67 -10.05
N ARG A 548 3.05 5.60 -10.02
CA ARG A 548 2.76 7.03 -10.00
C ARG A 548 2.00 7.48 -11.24
N ASN A 549 2.41 7.02 -12.43
CA ASN A 549 1.70 7.35 -13.67
C ASN A 549 0.28 6.78 -13.66
N ALA A 550 0.11 5.52 -13.23
CA ALA A 550 -1.21 4.91 -13.11
C ALA A 550 -2.13 5.66 -12.12
N VAL A 551 -1.59 6.22 -11.02
CA VAL A 551 -2.35 7.08 -10.10
C VAL A 551 -2.85 8.34 -10.81
N LEU A 552 -1.98 9.04 -11.53
CA LEU A 552 -2.37 10.24 -12.27
C LEU A 552 -3.39 9.94 -13.38
N ASP A 553 -3.22 8.84 -14.10
CA ASP A 553 -4.13 8.43 -15.17
C ASP A 553 -5.52 8.07 -14.61
N THR A 554 -5.57 7.51 -13.39
CA THR A 554 -6.82 7.03 -12.77
C THR A 554 -7.56 8.16 -12.03
N TYR A 555 -6.84 9.02 -11.31
CA TYR A 555 -7.44 10.00 -10.39
C TYR A 555 -7.13 11.46 -10.72
N GLY A 556 -6.24 11.74 -11.67
CA GLY A 556 -5.77 13.10 -11.97
C GLY A 556 -4.76 13.61 -10.94
N PRO A 557 -4.70 14.94 -10.69
CA PRO A 557 -3.77 15.54 -9.73
C PRO A 557 -3.90 14.93 -8.32
N MET A 558 -2.76 14.78 -7.64
CA MET A 558 -2.71 14.15 -6.33
C MET A 558 -3.06 15.15 -5.21
N PRO A 559 -3.73 14.71 -4.13
CA PRO A 559 -3.82 15.48 -2.90
C PRO A 559 -2.43 15.78 -2.32
N THR A 560 -2.28 16.89 -1.60
CA THR A 560 -0.99 17.36 -1.07
C THR A 560 -0.22 16.30 -0.29
N GLN A 561 -0.87 15.58 0.63
CA GLN A 561 -0.20 14.56 1.44
C GLN A 561 0.35 13.41 0.58
N GLU A 562 -0.37 13.05 -0.49
CA GLU A 562 0.02 11.99 -1.40
C GLU A 562 1.15 12.43 -2.33
N ALA A 563 1.07 13.66 -2.87
CA ALA A 563 2.14 14.22 -3.70
C ALA A 563 3.45 14.36 -2.92
N ILE A 564 3.41 14.79 -1.66
CA ILE A 564 4.58 14.86 -0.78
C ILE A 564 5.13 13.46 -0.48
N ALA A 565 4.27 12.48 -0.19
CA ALA A 565 4.69 11.09 -0.03
C ALA A 565 5.37 10.51 -1.28
N SER A 566 4.78 10.74 -2.45
CA SER A 566 5.35 10.36 -3.74
C SER A 566 6.71 11.02 -3.98
N SER A 567 6.82 12.32 -3.70
CA SER A 567 8.04 13.11 -3.88
C SER A 567 9.14 12.71 -2.90
N ALA A 568 8.79 12.27 -1.69
CA ALA A 568 9.76 11.76 -0.74
C ALA A 568 10.35 10.42 -1.19
N VAL A 569 9.53 9.50 -1.70
CA VAL A 569 10.02 8.25 -2.30
C VAL A 569 10.88 8.57 -3.53
N LYS A 570 10.47 9.52 -4.37
CA LYS A 570 11.27 10.01 -5.50
C LYS A 570 12.64 10.49 -5.08
N THR A 571 12.68 11.39 -4.11
CA THR A 571 13.90 12.02 -3.61
C THR A 571 14.81 10.96 -3.02
N ALA A 572 14.26 10.01 -2.25
CA ALA A 572 15.01 8.93 -1.63
C ALA A 572 15.70 8.04 -2.69
N ILE A 573 15.02 7.73 -3.79
CA ILE A 573 15.60 7.03 -4.94
C ILE A 573 16.74 7.87 -5.55
N ASP A 574 16.48 9.14 -5.84
CA ASP A 574 17.39 10.01 -6.61
C ASP A 574 18.72 10.30 -5.92
N ILE A 575 18.70 10.43 -4.59
CA ILE A 575 19.90 10.64 -3.77
C ILE A 575 20.47 9.33 -3.18
N LYS A 576 19.90 8.18 -3.56
CA LYS A 576 20.23 6.86 -2.97
C LYS A 576 20.17 6.86 -1.44
N ALA A 577 19.15 7.49 -0.88
CA ALA A 577 18.92 7.53 0.55
C ALA A 577 18.79 6.11 1.12
N LYS A 578 19.28 5.92 2.34
CA LYS A 578 19.36 4.60 2.98
C LYS A 578 18.12 4.25 3.79
N MET A 579 17.31 5.24 4.15
CA MET A 579 16.01 5.03 4.78
C MET A 579 15.09 6.23 4.57
N ILE A 580 13.79 5.99 4.73
CA ILE A 580 12.78 7.03 4.84
C ILE A 580 12.25 7.05 6.28
N VAL A 581 12.16 8.22 6.90
CA VAL A 581 11.54 8.44 8.22
C VAL A 581 10.16 9.05 8.03
N VAL A 582 9.16 8.51 8.72
CA VAL A 582 7.79 9.01 8.68
C VAL A 582 7.32 9.29 10.10
N LEU A 583 7.09 10.57 10.41
CA LEU A 583 6.42 10.97 11.65
C LEU A 583 4.92 11.03 11.39
N THR A 584 4.13 10.26 12.14
CA THR A 584 2.68 10.17 11.88
C THR A 584 1.88 9.83 13.13
N GLU A 585 0.69 10.43 13.27
CA GLU A 585 -0.25 10.06 14.34
C GLU A 585 -1.15 8.88 13.94
N SER A 586 -1.85 9.00 12.81
CA SER A 586 -2.86 8.02 12.35
C SER A 586 -2.35 6.93 11.41
N GLY A 587 -1.04 6.91 11.12
CA GLY A 587 -0.44 6.00 10.13
C GLY A 587 -0.72 6.32 8.67
N ASN A 588 -1.53 7.33 8.33
CA ASN A 588 -1.89 7.60 6.94
C ASN A 588 -0.69 8.01 6.06
N THR A 589 0.25 8.80 6.60
CA THR A 589 1.48 9.15 5.87
C THR A 589 2.31 7.91 5.55
N ALA A 590 2.40 6.97 6.51
CA ALA A 590 3.13 5.72 6.31
C ALA A 590 2.51 4.87 5.20
N ARG A 591 1.17 4.83 5.15
CA ARG A 591 0.43 4.17 4.06
C ARG A 591 0.75 4.79 2.70
N LEU A 592 0.72 6.12 2.61
CA LEU A 592 1.01 6.84 1.36
C LEU A 592 2.47 6.69 0.92
N VAL A 593 3.43 6.65 1.84
CA VAL A 593 4.84 6.36 1.50
C VAL A 593 4.99 4.92 1.03
N SER A 594 4.39 3.95 1.74
CA SER A 594 4.43 2.53 1.36
C SER A 594 3.73 2.27 0.03
N LYS A 595 2.67 3.01 -0.31
CA LYS A 595 1.99 2.99 -1.61
C LYS A 595 3.00 3.04 -2.75
N PHE A 596 3.92 4.00 -2.72
CA PHE A 596 4.89 4.23 -3.80
C PHE A 596 6.10 3.28 -3.80
N ARG A 597 6.07 2.20 -3.00
CA ARG A 597 7.02 1.07 -3.00
C ARG A 597 8.50 1.51 -2.97
N PRO A 598 8.97 2.20 -1.91
CA PRO A 598 10.39 2.56 -1.78
C PRO A 598 11.30 1.32 -1.70
N SER A 599 12.46 1.40 -2.35
CA SER A 599 13.50 0.35 -2.31
C SER A 599 14.22 0.28 -0.96
N MET A 600 14.29 1.39 -0.23
CA MET A 600 14.84 1.51 1.12
C MET A 600 13.80 1.20 2.21
N PRO A 601 14.21 0.81 3.43
CA PRO A 601 13.29 0.64 4.55
C PRO A 601 12.63 1.97 4.97
N VAL A 602 11.42 1.86 5.52
CA VAL A 602 10.65 2.99 6.04
C VAL A 602 10.50 2.85 7.56
N LEU A 603 11.04 3.82 8.31
CA LEU A 603 10.88 3.93 9.76
C LEU A 603 9.70 4.84 10.11
N VAL A 604 8.66 4.27 10.72
CA VAL A 604 7.50 5.00 11.20
C VAL A 604 7.65 5.30 12.69
N LEU A 605 7.54 6.57 13.07
CA LEU A 605 7.50 7.01 14.47
C LEU A 605 6.12 7.62 14.77
N THR A 606 5.51 7.19 15.86
CA THR A 606 4.16 7.59 16.26
C THR A 606 3.99 7.54 17.77
N ALA A 607 3.12 8.36 18.36
CA ALA A 607 2.72 8.20 19.76
C ALA A 607 1.62 7.15 19.96
N MET A 608 1.01 6.65 18.88
CA MET A 608 -0.13 5.73 18.94
C MET A 608 0.32 4.29 18.69
N SER A 609 0.27 3.45 19.74
CA SER A 609 0.68 2.04 19.63
C SER A 609 -0.15 1.25 18.61
N GLY A 610 -1.44 1.54 18.47
CA GLY A 610 -2.31 0.96 17.43
C GLY A 610 -1.85 1.31 16.02
N SER A 611 -1.55 2.58 15.76
CA SER A 611 -0.99 3.04 14.47
C SER A 611 0.36 2.37 14.16
N ALA A 612 1.20 2.14 15.17
CA ALA A 612 2.48 1.44 15.02
C ALA A 612 2.27 -0.03 14.61
N ARG A 613 1.41 -0.75 15.34
CA ARG A 613 1.06 -2.15 15.00
C ARG A 613 0.43 -2.25 13.61
N GLN A 614 -0.48 -1.34 13.27
CA GLN A 614 -1.11 -1.33 11.95
C GLN A 614 -0.08 -1.09 10.85
N ALA A 615 0.76 -0.06 10.99
CA ALA A 615 1.75 0.28 9.97
C ALA A 615 2.79 -0.82 9.75
N GLU A 616 3.37 -1.37 10.82
CA GLU A 616 4.34 -2.47 10.71
C GLU A 616 3.68 -3.80 10.29
N GLY A 617 2.39 -3.98 10.64
CA GLY A 617 1.61 -5.18 10.34
C GLY A 617 1.26 -5.34 8.87
N PHE A 618 0.89 -4.25 8.17
CA PHE A 618 0.30 -4.37 6.84
C PHE A 618 0.91 -3.47 5.75
N TYR A 619 1.72 -2.46 6.08
CA TYR A 619 2.34 -1.62 5.04
C TYR A 619 3.71 -2.19 4.63
N LYS A 620 3.84 -2.57 3.35
CA LYS A 620 5.06 -3.18 2.81
C LYS A 620 6.29 -2.28 3.04
N GLY A 621 7.36 -2.87 3.56
CA GLY A 621 8.66 -2.20 3.79
C GLY A 621 8.73 -1.31 5.05
N VAL A 622 7.69 -1.30 5.88
CA VAL A 622 7.60 -0.44 7.08
C VAL A 622 8.05 -1.18 8.35
N ARG A 623 8.86 -0.52 9.19
CA ARG A 623 8.94 -0.80 10.64
C ARG A 623 8.39 0.38 11.42
N ALA A 624 7.82 0.13 12.60
CA ALA A 624 7.26 1.18 13.43
C ALA A 624 7.83 1.19 14.86
N ARG A 625 7.86 2.38 15.46
CA ARG A 625 8.12 2.57 16.89
C ARG A 625 7.12 3.51 17.52
N CYS A 626 6.63 3.10 18.67
CA CYS A 626 5.82 3.93 19.53
C CYS A 626 6.75 4.81 20.37
N MET A 627 6.63 6.12 20.22
CA MET A 627 7.35 7.14 20.98
C MET A 627 6.45 7.64 22.12
N GLY A 628 7.05 8.17 23.19
CA GLY A 628 6.27 8.76 24.30
C GLY A 628 5.65 10.12 23.97
N SER A 629 6.29 10.89 23.09
CA SER A 629 5.81 12.21 22.64
C SER A 629 6.30 12.46 21.21
N MET A 630 5.47 13.15 20.43
CA MET A 630 5.77 13.59 19.06
C MET A 630 6.12 15.10 18.99
N ILE A 631 6.42 15.72 20.14
CA ILE A 631 6.83 17.13 20.23
C ILE A 631 8.34 17.26 19.97
N GLY A 632 8.73 18.29 19.22
CA GLY A 632 10.13 18.60 18.95
C GLY A 632 10.68 17.77 17.79
N THR A 633 10.15 18.02 16.60
CA THR A 633 10.40 17.25 15.38
C THR A 633 11.88 16.96 15.12
N ASP A 634 12.78 17.96 15.20
CA ASP A 634 14.20 17.74 14.94
C ASP A 634 14.83 16.72 15.88
N SER A 635 14.51 16.78 17.18
CA SER A 635 15.01 15.81 18.18
C SER A 635 14.55 14.38 17.88
N ILE A 636 13.33 14.23 17.34
CA ILE A 636 12.78 12.93 16.94
C ILE A 636 13.48 12.42 15.70
N LEU A 637 13.79 13.29 14.75
CA LEU A 637 14.55 12.93 13.55
C LEU A 637 15.98 12.47 13.88
N TYR A 638 16.66 13.11 14.83
CA TYR A 638 17.95 12.62 15.33
C TYR A 638 17.83 11.21 15.92
N ARG A 639 16.86 10.97 16.81
CA ARG A 639 16.59 9.63 17.36
C ARG A 639 16.26 8.61 16.27
N ALA A 640 15.57 9.03 15.21
CA ALA A 640 15.27 8.17 14.06
C ALA A 640 16.54 7.69 13.36
N THR A 641 17.54 8.58 13.20
CA THR A 641 18.84 8.20 12.63
C THR A 641 19.61 7.24 13.54
N ASP A 642 19.56 7.42 14.86
CA ASP A 642 20.17 6.47 15.82
C ASP A 642 19.51 5.09 15.78
N LEU A 643 18.18 5.03 15.68
CA LEU A 643 17.46 3.78 15.47
C LEU A 643 17.87 3.12 14.14
N GLY A 644 18.03 3.91 13.09
CA GLY A 644 18.55 3.44 11.80
C GLY A 644 19.94 2.82 11.93
N LYS A 645 20.85 3.43 12.70
CA LYS A 645 22.19 2.87 13.00
C LYS A 645 22.07 1.56 13.78
N GLN A 646 21.19 1.48 14.78
CA GLN A 646 20.95 0.27 15.57
C GLN A 646 20.41 -0.89 14.71
N TYR A 647 19.61 -0.60 13.69
CA TYR A 647 19.15 -1.61 12.71
C TYR A 647 20.19 -1.94 11.64
N GLY A 648 21.32 -1.23 11.59
CA GLY A 648 22.32 -1.39 10.54
C GLY A 648 21.86 -0.86 9.18
N TRP A 649 20.84 0.00 9.13
CA TRP A 649 20.30 0.57 7.89
C TRP A 649 21.13 1.76 7.39
N VAL A 650 21.67 2.56 8.32
CA VAL A 650 22.43 3.79 8.03
C VAL A 650 23.74 3.83 8.80
N LYS A 651 24.71 4.56 8.25
CA LYS A 651 25.97 4.98 8.89
C LYS A 651 26.20 6.47 8.68
N SER A 652 27.17 7.04 9.40
CA SER A 652 27.58 8.44 9.22
C SER A 652 27.90 8.74 7.76
N GLY A 653 27.40 9.88 7.27
CA GLY A 653 27.49 10.34 5.88
C GLY A 653 26.38 9.83 4.96
N ASP A 654 25.52 8.89 5.39
CA ASP A 654 24.38 8.44 4.58
C ASP A 654 23.25 9.49 4.56
N ASN A 655 22.53 9.55 3.45
CA ASN A 655 21.35 10.41 3.31
C ASN A 655 20.07 9.70 3.79
N VAL A 656 19.20 10.47 4.45
CA VAL A 656 17.89 10.05 4.95
C VAL A 656 16.84 11.07 4.47
N VAL A 657 15.69 10.58 4.03
CA VAL A 657 14.54 11.44 3.72
C VAL A 657 13.51 11.31 4.83
N ALA A 658 13.01 12.43 5.33
CA ALA A 658 12.01 12.48 6.40
C ALA A 658 10.73 13.18 5.94
N LEU A 659 9.58 12.66 6.37
CA LEU A 659 8.26 13.27 6.18
C LEU A 659 7.60 13.57 7.52
N HIS A 660 7.02 14.75 7.63
CA HIS A 660 6.16 15.12 8.75
C HIS A 660 5.18 16.24 8.38
N GLY A 661 4.26 16.54 9.30
CA GLY A 661 3.41 17.73 9.21
C GLY A 661 4.04 18.93 9.90
N MET A 662 3.69 20.13 9.43
CA MET A 662 4.10 21.40 10.04
C MET A 662 3.48 21.60 11.43
N VAL A 663 2.23 21.14 11.61
CA VAL A 663 1.57 21.15 12.93
C VAL A 663 1.87 19.84 13.64
N GLU A 664 2.69 19.92 14.69
CA GLU A 664 3.03 18.78 15.55
C GLU A 664 1.77 18.19 16.20
N ALA A 665 1.80 16.87 16.47
CA ALA A 665 0.73 16.13 17.15
C ALA A 665 -0.67 16.27 16.52
N ARG A 666 -0.78 16.61 15.22
CA ARG A 666 -2.05 16.73 14.50
C ARG A 666 -2.13 15.75 13.34
N SER A 667 -3.23 15.02 13.24
CA SER A 667 -3.48 14.12 12.10
C SER A 667 -3.79 14.92 10.82
N GLY A 668 -3.33 14.41 9.67
CA GLY A 668 -3.67 14.93 8.34
C GLY A 668 -2.86 16.14 7.85
N SER A 669 -1.88 16.61 8.63
CA SER A 669 -1.11 17.83 8.35
C SER A 669 0.18 17.61 7.54
N THR A 670 0.45 16.41 7.03
CA THR A 670 1.71 16.09 6.32
C THR A 670 1.90 16.96 5.10
N ASN A 671 2.90 17.84 5.15
CA ASN A 671 3.22 18.79 4.10
C ASN A 671 4.71 19.12 4.01
N MET A 672 5.57 18.46 4.80
CA MET A 672 7.01 18.72 4.83
C MET A 672 7.82 17.49 4.43
N LEU A 673 8.84 17.73 3.61
CA LEU A 673 9.87 16.79 3.22
C LEU A 673 11.21 17.41 3.63
N LYS A 674 12.02 16.65 4.38
CA LYS A 674 13.36 17.06 4.80
C LYS A 674 14.38 16.02 4.37
N VAL A 675 15.52 16.45 3.85
CA VAL A 675 16.69 15.57 3.65
C VAL A 675 17.69 15.83 4.76
N LEU A 676 18.21 14.76 5.34
CA LEU A 676 19.18 14.77 6.42
C LEU A 676 20.39 13.95 6.01
N THR A 677 21.57 14.36 6.46
CA THR A 677 22.77 13.53 6.42
C THR A 677 23.03 13.02 7.83
N VAL A 678 23.26 11.72 7.96
CA VAL A 678 23.52 11.08 9.26
C VAL A 678 24.89 11.52 9.77
N GLU A 679 24.95 12.00 11.01
CA GLU A 679 26.20 12.37 11.70
C GLU A 679 26.94 11.15 12.24
#